data_AF-A0A229XCJ3-F1
#
_entry.id   AF-A0A229XCJ3-F1
#
_cell.length_a   1.000
_cell.length_b   1.000
_cell.length_c   1.000
_cell.angle_alpha   90.00
_cell.angle_beta   90.00
_cell.angle_gamma   90.00
#
_symmetry.space_group_name_H-M   'P 1'
#
loop_
_entity.id
_entity.type
_entity.pdbx_description
1 polymer ?
#
loop_
_entity_poly.entity_id
_entity_poly.type
_entity_poly.pdbx_seq_one_letter_code
_entity_poly.pdbx_strand_id
1 'polypeptide(L)'
;MADEDGTQYSPAYLAEDRRPALLSVAITFLVLSTSAVILRFVSRRIGRVAWHHDDIYIILGWIFYVALISVAIGDMHYGGVGLHQARVMAIDPVMLQTWAKFLLAIAFIYIVAVILPKLAVLSLYISIFNRHRVSRITCYVTGIVMIGNCIGCAAAGFAVCTPLRRLWDPSVDGHCVNINAWFRYSRIVNIVSDVVMLILPIPHVIRLQSTMRLKIGLLITFSLGSVGLIAGLIALFTFSTTNAVTDNTWTAALLIIWTLIEVGMYLIASCLIAYQPLAKWIWRNTWRRGRGQKNSPLDQEHSHVFSFLNYLILILLIVIMAAPAQKFKVADISLAAFGRREIELAEIEMPGLMAIRRKYAADQPLKGARIAGCLHMTIQTAVLIETLTALGAEVTWTSCNIFSTQDHAAAAIAASGVPVFAWKGETEEEYQWCLEQQLIAFKDGQKLNLILDDGGDLTALVHSKYPEMLKGCYGVSEETTTGVHHLYRMLKEGKLLVPAINVNDSVTKSKFDNLYGCRESLIDGIKRATDVMIAGKVAVVAGYGDVGKGCADALRSMGARVLVTEIDPINALQAAVQGYQVVTMEEAAPQGQIFVTTTGCRDILVGKHFEVMRNDAIVCNIGHFDIEIDVAWLKANSKSVQNIKPQVDRYLMPNGNHIILLAEGRLVNLGCATGHSSFVMSCSFSNQVLAQIALYKAEDEEFGKKYIEFGTAGKKPVGVYVLPKILDEQVALLHLEHVNAKLSKLTPVQAEYLGLDIAGPFKSDIYRY
;
A
#
# COMPACT_ATOMS: atom_id res chain seq x y z
N MET A 1 -15.74 -2.56 -27.92
CA MET A 1 -15.26 -2.06 -29.22
C MET A 1 -14.04 -2.89 -29.59
N ALA A 2 -13.87 -3.23 -30.86
CA ALA A 2 -12.72 -4.01 -31.34
C ALA A 2 -11.79 -3.13 -32.18
N ASP A 3 -10.48 -3.34 -32.06
CA ASP A 3 -9.45 -2.72 -32.94
C ASP A 3 -9.53 -3.32 -34.38
N GLU A 4 -8.81 -2.73 -35.34
CA GLU A 4 -8.60 -3.23 -36.70
C GLU A 4 -8.05 -4.69 -36.72
N ASP A 5 -7.36 -5.11 -35.65
CA ASP A 5 -6.86 -6.48 -35.44
C ASP A 5 -7.87 -7.43 -34.75
N GLY A 6 -9.10 -6.98 -34.47
CA GLY A 6 -10.15 -7.80 -33.86
C GLY A 6 -10.06 -7.96 -32.34
N THR A 7 -9.14 -7.26 -31.66
CA THR A 7 -8.95 -7.29 -30.21
C THR A 7 -10.13 -6.62 -29.49
N GLN A 8 -10.87 -7.35 -28.65
CA GLN A 8 -11.98 -6.80 -27.86
C GLN A 8 -11.48 -6.12 -26.58
N TYR A 9 -11.75 -4.82 -26.43
CA TYR A 9 -11.48 -4.07 -25.19
C TYR A 9 -12.65 -4.16 -24.21
N SER A 10 -12.33 -4.35 -22.92
CA SER A 10 -13.34 -4.39 -21.86
C SER A 10 -14.03 -3.01 -21.67
N PRO A 11 -15.30 -2.98 -21.24
CA PRO A 11 -15.98 -1.73 -20.94
C PRO A 11 -15.29 -0.91 -19.84
N ALA A 12 -14.66 -1.59 -18.87
CA ALA A 12 -13.92 -0.94 -17.79
C ALA A 12 -12.67 -0.22 -18.32
N TYR A 13 -11.90 -0.86 -19.20
CA TYR A 13 -10.74 -0.26 -19.85
C TYR A 13 -11.12 0.99 -20.64
N LEU A 14 -12.18 0.93 -21.46
CA LEU A 14 -12.63 2.10 -22.22
C LEU A 14 -13.23 3.20 -21.32
N ALA A 15 -13.70 2.86 -20.11
CA ALA A 15 -14.27 3.82 -19.18
C ALA A 15 -13.21 4.69 -18.47
N GLU A 16 -11.94 4.26 -18.43
CA GLU A 16 -10.87 5.03 -17.80
C GLU A 16 -10.71 6.41 -18.49
N ASP A 17 -10.49 7.45 -17.67
CA ASP A 17 -10.40 8.84 -18.13
C ASP A 17 -9.37 9.63 -17.31
N ARG A 18 -8.29 10.10 -17.97
CA ARG A 18 -7.22 10.92 -17.36
C ARG A 18 -7.44 12.42 -17.53
N ARG A 19 -8.46 12.85 -18.26
CA ARG A 19 -8.75 14.26 -18.53
C ARG A 19 -9.02 15.06 -17.24
N PRO A 20 -9.72 14.53 -16.21
CA PRO A 20 -9.90 15.25 -14.95
C PRO A 20 -8.57 15.54 -14.24
N ALA A 21 -7.65 14.56 -14.20
CA ALA A 21 -6.34 14.73 -13.59
C ALA A 21 -5.49 15.78 -14.34
N LEU A 22 -5.47 15.71 -15.68
CA LEU A 22 -4.79 16.69 -16.53
C LEU A 22 -5.34 18.11 -16.30
N LEU A 23 -6.66 18.26 -16.24
CA LEU A 23 -7.33 19.54 -16.02
C LEU A 23 -7.03 20.11 -14.62
N SER A 24 -7.10 19.28 -13.58
CA SER A 24 -6.77 19.70 -12.21
C SER A 24 -5.34 20.20 -12.10
N VAL A 25 -4.37 19.48 -12.68
CA VAL A 25 -2.97 19.91 -12.68
C VAL A 25 -2.77 21.21 -13.46
N ALA A 26 -3.39 21.31 -14.65
CA ALA A 26 -3.30 22.50 -15.48
C ALA A 26 -3.83 23.75 -14.77
N ILE A 27 -5.01 23.67 -14.15
CA ILE A 27 -5.61 24.79 -13.41
C ILE A 27 -4.77 25.17 -12.19
N THR A 28 -4.38 24.18 -11.38
CA THR A 28 -3.59 24.42 -10.16
C THR A 28 -2.29 25.13 -10.48
N PHE A 29 -1.52 24.62 -11.44
CA PHE A 29 -0.24 25.22 -11.78
C PHE A 29 -0.38 26.54 -12.56
N LEU A 30 -1.46 26.75 -13.32
CA LEU A 30 -1.75 28.07 -13.89
C LEU A 30 -1.91 29.12 -12.79
N VAL A 31 -2.72 28.82 -11.77
CA VAL A 31 -2.98 29.71 -10.65
C VAL A 31 -1.71 29.97 -9.86
N LEU A 32 -0.98 28.92 -9.47
CA LEU A 32 0.24 29.04 -8.67
C LEU A 32 1.32 29.84 -9.40
N SER A 33 1.59 29.50 -10.66
CA SER A 33 2.64 30.15 -11.44
C SER A 33 2.30 31.61 -11.78
N THR A 34 1.04 31.90 -12.16
CA THR A 34 0.59 33.27 -12.42
C THR A 34 0.65 34.13 -11.16
N SER A 35 0.21 33.58 -10.02
CA SER A 35 0.34 34.24 -8.72
C SER A 35 1.80 34.54 -8.41
N ALA A 36 2.71 33.59 -8.69
CA ALA A 36 4.13 33.77 -8.45
C ALA A 36 4.74 34.90 -9.31
N VAL A 37 4.38 34.98 -10.59
CA VAL A 37 4.80 36.07 -11.49
C VAL A 37 4.25 37.42 -11.02
N ILE A 38 2.96 37.50 -10.65
CA ILE A 38 2.35 38.74 -10.13
C ILE A 38 3.08 39.21 -8.86
N LEU A 39 3.28 38.30 -7.91
CA LEU A 39 3.97 38.60 -6.65
C LEU A 39 5.41 39.08 -6.86
N ARG A 40 6.09 38.60 -7.91
CA ARG A 40 7.43 39.07 -8.28
C ARG A 40 7.42 40.55 -8.63
N PHE A 41 6.50 41.00 -9.46
CA PHE A 41 6.40 42.41 -9.85
C PHE A 41 5.90 43.29 -8.71
N VAL A 42 4.97 42.81 -7.89
CA VAL A 42 4.55 43.49 -6.65
C VAL A 42 5.74 43.68 -5.72
N SER A 43 6.55 42.64 -5.52
CA SER A 43 7.75 42.71 -4.69
C SER A 43 8.77 43.72 -5.21
N ARG A 44 9.04 43.74 -6.52
CA ARG A 44 9.95 44.72 -7.13
C ARG A 44 9.43 46.15 -6.96
N ARG A 45 8.12 46.37 -7.11
CA ARG A 45 7.49 47.69 -6.93
C ARG A 45 7.60 48.17 -5.48
N ILE A 46 7.36 47.29 -4.50
CA ILE A 46 7.54 47.59 -3.07
C ILE A 46 9.00 47.91 -2.74
N GLY A 47 9.93 47.16 -3.34
CA GLY A 47 11.36 47.36 -3.16
C GLY A 47 11.97 48.52 -3.94
N ARG A 48 11.18 49.20 -4.80
CA ARG A 48 11.66 50.19 -5.78
C ARG A 48 12.86 49.69 -6.61
N VAL A 49 12.84 48.40 -6.97
CA VAL A 49 13.89 47.76 -7.77
C VAL A 49 13.57 47.95 -9.25
N ALA A 50 14.53 48.44 -10.03
CA ALA A 50 14.38 48.61 -11.47
C ALA A 50 14.20 47.28 -12.20
N TRP A 51 13.62 47.33 -13.40
CA TRP A 51 13.47 46.17 -14.28
C TRP A 51 14.84 45.70 -14.76
N HIS A 52 15.03 44.39 -14.80
CA HIS A 52 16.27 43.78 -15.27
C HIS A 52 15.96 42.71 -16.33
N HIS A 53 16.96 42.28 -17.09
CA HIS A 53 16.79 41.37 -18.24
C HIS A 53 16.12 40.04 -17.88
N ASP A 54 16.25 39.58 -16.63
CA ASP A 54 15.59 38.38 -16.11
C ASP A 54 14.07 38.53 -16.04
N ASP A 55 13.52 39.73 -15.85
CA ASP A 55 12.07 39.95 -15.82
C ASP A 55 11.42 39.76 -17.20
N ILE A 56 12.15 40.08 -18.28
CA ILE A 56 11.69 39.87 -19.66
C ILE A 56 11.56 38.36 -19.92
N TYR A 57 12.57 37.58 -19.53
CA TYR A 57 12.53 36.13 -19.66
C TYR A 57 11.40 35.48 -18.84
N ILE A 58 11.07 36.03 -17.66
CA ILE A 58 9.95 35.53 -16.85
C ILE A 58 8.60 35.84 -17.50
N ILE A 59 8.39 37.04 -18.04
CA ILE A 59 7.14 37.39 -18.73
C ILE A 59 6.96 36.52 -19.98
N LEU A 60 8.00 36.40 -20.79
CA LEU A 60 7.97 35.54 -21.97
C LEU A 60 7.74 34.07 -21.57
N GLY A 61 8.43 33.58 -20.53
CA GLY A 61 8.26 32.23 -20.02
C GLY A 61 6.83 31.96 -19.55
N TRP A 62 6.22 32.92 -18.87
CA TRP A 62 4.82 32.85 -18.46
C TRP A 62 3.85 32.82 -19.65
N ILE A 63 4.07 33.65 -20.68
CA ILE A 63 3.25 33.64 -21.90
C ILE A 63 3.31 32.27 -22.59
N PHE A 64 4.51 31.71 -22.75
CA PHE A 64 4.68 30.37 -23.33
C PHE A 64 4.11 29.27 -22.43
N TYR A 65 4.14 29.43 -21.11
CA TYR A 65 3.52 28.49 -20.18
C TYR A 65 1.99 28.51 -20.24
N VAL A 66 1.38 29.70 -20.34
CA VAL A 66 -0.07 29.85 -20.56
C VAL A 66 -0.46 29.25 -21.92
N ALA A 67 0.36 29.48 -22.97
CA ALA A 67 0.15 28.85 -24.27
C ALA A 67 0.22 27.32 -24.18
N LEU A 68 1.20 26.77 -23.43
CA LEU A 68 1.34 25.32 -23.22
C LEU A 68 0.11 24.71 -22.56
N ILE A 69 -0.40 25.35 -21.49
CA ILE A 69 -1.62 24.93 -20.81
C ILE A 69 -2.83 25.01 -21.74
N SER A 70 -2.95 26.09 -22.50
CA SER A 70 -4.08 26.29 -23.42
C SER A 70 -4.11 25.24 -24.52
N VAL A 71 -2.94 24.89 -25.08
CA VAL A 71 -2.79 23.87 -26.11
C VAL A 71 -3.01 22.47 -25.53
N ALA A 72 -2.58 22.19 -24.30
CA ALA A 72 -2.87 20.92 -23.61
C ALA A 72 -4.37 20.72 -23.32
N ILE A 73 -5.07 21.78 -22.90
CA ILE A 73 -6.53 21.75 -22.72
C ILE A 73 -7.22 21.61 -24.09
N GLY A 74 -6.70 22.25 -25.13
CA GLY A 74 -7.15 22.07 -26.51
C GLY A 74 -7.03 20.61 -26.97
N ASP A 75 -5.89 19.97 -26.73
CA ASP A 75 -5.65 18.57 -27.05
C ASP A 75 -6.63 17.64 -26.30
N MET A 76 -6.95 17.97 -25.05
CA MET A 76 -7.92 17.22 -24.22
C MET A 76 -9.32 17.20 -24.84
N HIS A 77 -9.73 18.32 -25.44
CA HIS A 77 -11.07 18.48 -26.03
C HIS A 77 -11.14 18.04 -27.49
N TYR A 78 -10.11 18.36 -28.30
CA TYR A 78 -10.13 18.19 -29.75
C TYR A 78 -9.24 17.05 -30.25
N GLY A 79 -8.19 16.67 -29.51
CA GLY A 79 -7.32 15.54 -29.82
C GLY A 79 -7.67 14.25 -29.05
N GLY A 80 -8.44 14.37 -27.98
CA GLY A 80 -8.85 13.22 -27.16
C GLY A 80 -7.75 12.69 -26.23
N VAL A 81 -6.71 13.50 -25.96
CA VAL A 81 -5.64 13.09 -25.05
C VAL A 81 -6.21 12.82 -23.64
N GLY A 82 -5.79 11.71 -23.04
CA GLY A 82 -6.34 11.24 -21.76
C GLY A 82 -7.53 10.29 -21.89
N LEU A 83 -7.94 9.95 -23.11
CA LEU A 83 -8.76 8.78 -23.41
C LEU A 83 -7.91 7.71 -24.09
N HIS A 84 -8.33 6.45 -23.96
CA HIS A 84 -7.73 5.34 -24.69
C HIS A 84 -7.87 5.53 -26.21
N GLN A 85 -6.81 5.24 -26.97
CA GLN A 85 -6.77 5.44 -28.43
C GLN A 85 -7.94 4.74 -29.14
N ALA A 86 -8.28 3.52 -28.70
CA ALA A 86 -9.44 2.77 -29.20
C ALA A 86 -10.78 3.50 -28.96
N ARG A 87 -10.91 4.21 -27.83
CA ARG A 87 -12.08 5.04 -27.54
C ARG A 87 -12.10 6.31 -28.40
N VAL A 88 -10.94 6.93 -28.63
CA VAL A 88 -10.83 8.12 -29.49
C VAL A 88 -11.21 7.78 -30.93
N MET A 89 -10.68 6.69 -31.49
CA MET A 89 -11.03 6.20 -32.82
C MET A 89 -12.53 5.90 -32.97
N ALA A 90 -13.17 5.38 -31.93
CA ALA A 90 -14.60 5.09 -31.93
C ALA A 90 -15.49 6.33 -31.79
N ILE A 91 -14.99 7.43 -31.23
CA ILE A 91 -15.71 8.70 -31.15
C ILE A 91 -15.59 9.44 -32.48
N ASP A 92 -14.37 9.71 -32.92
CA ASP A 92 -14.07 10.35 -34.20
C ASP A 92 -12.60 10.08 -34.60
N PRO A 93 -12.32 9.33 -35.68
CA PRO A 93 -10.97 9.03 -36.13
C PRO A 93 -10.17 10.28 -36.55
N VAL A 94 -10.82 11.39 -36.87
CA VAL A 94 -10.16 12.67 -37.19
C VAL A 94 -9.50 13.28 -35.95
N MET A 95 -9.94 12.93 -34.74
CA MET A 95 -9.34 13.40 -33.49
C MET A 95 -7.89 12.93 -33.35
N LEU A 96 -7.53 11.75 -33.86
CA LEU A 96 -6.15 11.25 -33.79
C LEU A 96 -5.19 12.07 -34.66
N GLN A 97 -5.65 12.51 -35.83
CA GLN A 97 -4.89 13.44 -36.67
C GLN A 97 -4.73 14.80 -35.99
N THR A 98 -5.75 15.22 -35.25
CA THR A 98 -5.77 16.47 -34.49
C THR A 98 -4.81 16.40 -33.30
N TRP A 99 -4.80 15.28 -32.57
CA TRP A 99 -3.84 14.98 -31.52
C TRP A 99 -2.39 15.07 -32.00
N ALA A 100 -2.06 14.48 -33.16
CA ALA A 100 -0.71 14.55 -33.70
C ALA A 100 -0.25 15.99 -33.99
N LYS A 101 -1.17 16.89 -34.39
CA LYS A 101 -0.90 18.32 -34.55
C LYS A 101 -0.68 19.02 -33.20
N PHE A 102 -1.50 18.69 -32.20
CA PHE A 102 -1.34 19.20 -30.83
C PHE A 102 -0.03 18.74 -30.20
N LEU A 103 0.36 17.47 -30.39
CA LEU A 103 1.62 16.91 -29.90
C LEU A 103 2.82 17.71 -30.43
N LEU A 104 2.81 18.04 -31.73
CA LEU A 104 3.86 18.86 -32.34
C LEU A 104 3.87 20.28 -31.74
N ALA A 105 2.69 20.91 -31.60
CA ALA A 105 2.57 22.24 -31.01
C ALA A 105 3.06 22.28 -29.55
N ILE A 106 2.68 21.30 -28.74
CA ILE A 106 3.13 21.13 -27.34
C ILE A 106 4.66 20.99 -27.30
N ALA A 107 5.25 20.18 -28.18
CA ALA A 107 6.70 19.98 -28.21
C ALA A 107 7.45 21.29 -28.49
N PHE A 108 7.01 22.09 -29.46
CA PHE A 108 7.62 23.39 -29.77
C PHE A 108 7.48 24.40 -28.64
N ILE A 109 6.27 24.52 -28.07
CA ILE A 109 5.99 25.45 -26.98
C ILE A 109 6.81 25.05 -25.75
N TYR A 110 6.89 23.76 -25.43
CA TYR A 110 7.63 23.24 -24.28
C TYR A 110 9.12 23.61 -24.32
N ILE A 111 9.79 23.39 -25.46
CA ILE A 111 11.24 23.66 -25.60
C ILE A 111 11.54 25.13 -25.26
N VAL A 112 10.66 26.06 -25.66
CA VAL A 112 10.80 27.49 -25.33
C VAL A 112 10.41 27.77 -23.87
N ALA A 113 9.28 27.21 -23.42
CA ALA A 113 8.72 27.45 -22.10
C ALA A 113 9.64 26.96 -20.96
N VAL A 114 10.38 25.86 -21.17
CA VAL A 114 11.29 25.29 -20.17
C VAL A 114 12.61 26.06 -20.08
N ILE A 115 13.06 26.68 -21.18
CA ILE A 115 14.36 27.37 -21.25
C ILE A 115 14.28 28.81 -20.73
N LEU A 116 13.18 29.52 -20.97
CA LEU A 116 13.04 30.93 -20.59
C LEU A 116 13.21 31.19 -19.07
N PRO A 117 12.56 30.43 -18.16
CA PRO A 117 12.82 30.56 -16.71
C PRO A 117 14.27 30.24 -16.34
N LYS A 118 14.91 29.31 -17.05
CA LYS A 118 16.31 28.94 -16.80
C LYS A 118 17.28 30.04 -17.23
N LEU A 119 17.03 30.71 -18.36
CA LEU A 119 17.77 31.90 -18.78
C LEU A 119 17.59 33.08 -17.80
N ALA A 120 16.41 33.23 -17.20
CA ALA A 120 16.19 34.22 -16.15
C ALA A 120 17.09 33.97 -14.93
N VAL A 121 17.21 32.71 -14.50
CA VAL A 121 18.09 32.31 -13.38
C VAL A 121 19.57 32.47 -13.75
N LEU A 122 19.99 32.10 -14.96
CA LEU A 122 21.37 32.30 -15.42
C LEU A 122 21.74 33.80 -15.51
N SER A 123 20.82 34.64 -16.00
CA SER A 123 21.02 36.10 -16.01
C SER A 123 21.21 36.66 -14.61
N LEU A 124 20.47 36.13 -13.64
CA LEU A 124 20.65 36.50 -12.24
C LEU A 124 21.99 36.01 -11.69
N TYR A 125 22.42 34.78 -12.00
CA TYR A 125 23.72 34.26 -11.58
C TYR A 125 24.88 35.07 -12.12
N ILE A 126 24.79 35.54 -13.37
CA ILE A 126 25.78 36.45 -13.95
C ILE A 126 25.84 37.77 -13.15
N SER A 127 24.69 38.30 -12.74
CA SER A 127 24.62 39.50 -11.91
C SER A 127 25.20 39.28 -10.50
N ILE A 128 24.97 38.12 -9.89
CA ILE A 128 25.43 37.80 -8.52
C ILE A 128 26.93 37.47 -8.49
N PHE A 129 27.42 36.67 -9.44
CA PHE A 129 28.79 36.15 -9.48
C PHE A 129 29.73 36.97 -10.37
N ASN A 130 29.44 38.25 -10.59
CA ASN A 130 30.16 39.11 -11.53
C ASN A 130 31.70 39.15 -11.29
N ARG A 131 32.16 38.87 -10.07
CA ARG A 131 33.58 38.88 -9.69
C ARG A 131 34.35 37.59 -10.04
N HIS A 132 33.67 36.48 -10.35
CA HIS A 132 34.30 35.18 -10.62
C HIS A 132 34.24 34.82 -12.10
N ARG A 133 35.40 34.87 -12.77
CA ARG A 133 35.52 34.65 -14.23
C ARG A 133 35.02 33.27 -14.67
N VAL A 134 35.33 32.22 -13.92
CA VAL A 134 34.97 30.83 -14.26
C VAL A 134 33.44 30.62 -14.21
N SER A 135 32.79 31.05 -13.13
CA SER A 135 31.33 30.91 -12.94
C SER A 135 30.55 31.70 -13.98
N ARG A 136 31.05 32.89 -14.35
CA ARG A 136 30.46 33.73 -15.40
C ARG A 136 30.59 33.11 -16.79
N ILE A 137 31.77 32.59 -17.14
CA ILE A 137 31.97 31.84 -18.40
C ILE A 137 31.05 30.62 -18.43
N THR A 138 30.94 29.89 -17.31
CA THR A 138 30.07 28.71 -17.20
C THR A 138 28.61 29.07 -17.44
N CYS A 139 28.11 30.18 -16.88
CA CYS A 139 26.75 30.66 -17.14
C CYS A 139 26.51 31.00 -18.62
N TYR A 140 27.46 31.69 -19.27
CA TYR A 140 27.34 32.02 -20.71
C TYR A 140 27.37 30.77 -21.59
N VAL A 141 28.30 29.85 -21.34
CA VAL A 141 28.40 28.58 -22.09
C VAL A 141 27.12 27.76 -21.91
N THR A 142 26.62 27.64 -20.68
CA THR A 142 25.36 26.92 -20.40
C THR A 142 24.18 27.56 -21.13
N GLY A 143 24.06 28.90 -21.08
CA GLY A 143 23.02 29.61 -21.82
C GLY A 143 23.09 29.43 -23.34
N ILE A 144 24.30 29.48 -23.92
CA ILE A 144 24.52 29.25 -25.36
C ILE A 144 24.14 27.81 -25.73
N VAL A 145 24.53 26.82 -24.93
CA VAL A 145 24.19 25.41 -25.16
C VAL A 145 22.68 25.19 -25.10
N MET A 146 21.98 25.82 -24.14
CA MET A 146 20.53 25.71 -24.02
C MET A 146 19.80 26.34 -25.21
N ILE A 147 20.21 27.55 -25.62
CA ILE A 147 19.64 28.22 -26.80
C ILE A 147 19.95 27.43 -28.08
N GLY A 148 21.17 26.92 -28.23
CA GLY A 148 21.55 26.05 -29.35
C GLY A 148 20.73 24.76 -29.40
N ASN A 149 20.51 24.13 -28.24
CA ASN A 149 19.65 22.94 -28.13
C ASN A 149 18.19 23.26 -28.45
N CYS A 150 17.69 24.43 -28.04
CA CYS A 150 16.35 24.91 -28.40
C CYS A 150 16.17 24.99 -29.93
N ILE A 151 17.10 25.68 -30.59
CA ILE A 151 17.09 25.88 -32.05
C ILE A 151 17.25 24.54 -32.77
N GLY A 152 18.17 23.69 -32.31
CA GLY A 152 18.41 22.36 -32.88
C GLY A 152 17.20 21.44 -32.74
N CYS A 153 16.57 21.38 -31.57
CA CYS A 153 15.36 20.60 -31.36
C CYS A 153 14.19 21.14 -32.18
N ALA A 154 14.03 22.46 -32.29
CA ALA A 154 12.99 23.07 -33.12
C ALA A 154 13.19 22.74 -34.61
N ALA A 155 14.42 22.87 -35.13
CA ALA A 155 14.75 22.51 -36.51
C ALA A 155 14.50 21.02 -36.79
N ALA A 156 14.90 20.14 -35.85
CA ALA A 156 14.63 18.71 -35.93
C ALA A 156 13.13 18.38 -35.87
N GLY A 157 12.33 19.14 -35.11
CA GLY A 157 10.87 19.00 -35.08
C GLY A 157 10.21 19.32 -36.41
N PHE A 158 10.69 20.32 -37.15
CA PHE A 158 10.20 20.61 -38.51
C PHE A 158 10.65 19.58 -39.55
N ALA A 159 11.81 18.97 -39.33
CA ALA A 159 12.37 17.93 -40.19
C ALA A 159 12.02 16.49 -39.73
N VAL A 160 11.13 16.33 -38.75
CA VAL A 160 10.81 15.03 -38.14
C VAL A 160 10.23 14.05 -39.15
N CYS A 161 9.47 14.57 -40.13
CA CYS A 161 8.95 13.82 -41.27
C CYS A 161 9.16 14.61 -42.57
N THR A 162 9.45 13.90 -43.65
CA THR A 162 9.58 14.48 -45.00
C THR A 162 8.60 13.78 -45.95
N PRO A 163 7.48 14.43 -46.34
CA PRO A 163 6.98 15.75 -45.92
C PRO A 163 6.37 15.74 -44.49
N LEU A 164 6.38 16.90 -43.80
CA LEU A 164 5.90 17.04 -42.41
C LEU A 164 4.45 16.56 -42.22
N ARG A 165 3.62 16.67 -43.26
CA ARG A 165 2.23 16.19 -43.28
C ARG A 165 2.10 14.71 -42.91
N ARG A 166 3.11 13.89 -43.18
CA ARG A 166 3.12 12.46 -42.85
C ARG A 166 2.98 12.18 -41.35
N LEU A 167 3.31 13.14 -40.48
CA LEU A 167 3.17 12.99 -39.02
C LEU A 167 1.72 12.75 -38.57
N TRP A 168 0.75 13.39 -39.21
CA TRP A 168 -0.67 13.30 -38.86
C TRP A 168 -1.53 12.68 -39.97
N ASP A 169 -0.94 12.35 -41.11
CA ASP A 169 -1.60 11.74 -42.27
C ASP A 169 -0.73 10.58 -42.80
N PRO A 170 -0.95 9.35 -42.30
CA PRO A 170 -0.16 8.18 -42.69
C PRO A 170 -0.30 7.78 -44.16
N SER A 171 -1.26 8.34 -44.90
CA SER A 171 -1.48 8.06 -46.32
C SER A 171 -0.48 8.74 -47.26
N VAL A 172 0.27 9.73 -46.75
CA VAL A 172 1.25 10.49 -47.53
C VAL A 172 2.58 9.74 -47.56
N ASP A 173 3.11 9.43 -48.74
CA ASP A 173 4.44 8.82 -48.88
C ASP A 173 5.56 9.70 -48.32
N GLY A 174 6.48 9.09 -47.56
CA GLY A 174 7.60 9.80 -46.95
C GLY A 174 8.28 9.02 -45.82
N HIS A 175 9.33 9.62 -45.26
CA HIS A 175 10.09 9.05 -44.15
C HIS A 175 10.05 9.95 -42.92
N CYS A 176 9.87 9.33 -41.75
CA CYS A 176 9.92 9.98 -40.45
C CYS A 176 11.10 9.47 -39.63
N VAL A 177 11.78 10.38 -38.95
CA VAL A 177 12.80 10.07 -37.95
C VAL A 177 12.11 9.52 -36.70
N ASN A 178 12.81 8.68 -35.93
CA ASN A 178 12.27 8.12 -34.70
C ASN A 178 11.92 9.23 -33.68
N ILE A 179 10.63 9.54 -33.58
CA ILE A 179 10.06 10.58 -32.71
C ILE A 179 10.40 10.30 -31.23
N ASN A 180 10.41 9.02 -30.82
CA ASN A 180 10.72 8.64 -29.45
C ASN A 180 12.19 8.89 -29.11
N ALA A 181 13.10 8.63 -30.06
CA ALA A 181 14.52 8.95 -29.90
C ALA A 181 14.75 10.47 -29.80
N TRP A 182 14.01 11.25 -30.58
CA TRP A 182 14.04 12.71 -30.53
C TRP A 182 13.57 13.27 -29.17
N PHE A 183 12.43 12.81 -28.65
CA PHE A 183 11.95 13.20 -27.32
C PHE A 183 12.91 12.81 -26.21
N ARG A 184 13.49 11.60 -26.29
CA ARG A 184 14.46 11.10 -25.31
C ARG A 184 15.73 11.96 -25.29
N TYR A 185 16.26 12.31 -26.46
CA TYR A 185 17.41 13.20 -26.59
C TYR A 185 17.12 14.58 -25.97
N SER A 186 16.00 15.20 -26.34
CA SER A 186 15.62 16.55 -25.86
C SER A 186 15.51 16.59 -24.32
N ARG A 187 14.90 15.56 -23.71
CA ARG A 187 14.76 15.47 -22.25
C ARG A 187 16.10 15.25 -21.53
N ILE A 188 16.99 14.41 -22.08
CA ILE A 188 18.32 14.17 -21.48
C ILE A 188 19.13 15.47 -21.43
N VAL A 189 19.16 16.23 -22.54
CA VAL A 189 19.90 17.50 -22.59
C VAL A 189 19.31 18.53 -21.61
N ASN A 190 17.99 18.56 -21.46
CA ASN A 190 17.32 19.43 -20.49
C ASN A 190 17.70 19.08 -19.04
N ILE A 191 17.70 17.79 -18.67
CA ILE A 191 18.09 17.30 -17.33
C ILE A 191 19.56 17.64 -17.03
N VAL A 192 20.46 17.48 -18.01
CA VAL A 192 21.87 17.85 -17.84
C VAL A 192 22.01 19.34 -17.52
N SER A 193 21.24 20.20 -18.19
CA SER A 193 21.26 21.64 -17.89
C SER A 193 20.79 21.96 -16.46
N ASP A 194 19.84 21.19 -15.92
CA ASP A 194 19.35 21.36 -14.54
C ASP A 194 20.38 20.98 -13.50
N VAL A 195 21.09 19.87 -13.72
CA VAL A 195 22.19 19.46 -12.83
C VAL A 195 23.29 20.52 -12.81
N VAL A 196 23.65 21.07 -13.96
CA VAL A 196 24.64 22.15 -14.04
C VAL A 196 24.16 23.40 -13.29
N MET A 197 22.91 23.80 -13.46
CA MET A 197 22.33 24.96 -12.77
C MET A 197 22.25 24.77 -11.26
N LEU A 198 22.01 23.54 -10.77
CA LEU A 198 21.96 23.22 -9.35
C LEU A 198 23.34 23.26 -8.69
N ILE A 199 24.38 22.78 -9.39
CA ILE A 199 25.75 22.69 -8.85
C ILE A 199 26.47 24.05 -8.85
N LEU A 200 26.26 24.86 -9.90
CA LEU A 200 26.97 26.13 -10.11
C LEU A 200 27.00 27.09 -8.89
N PRO A 201 25.89 27.32 -8.15
CA PRO A 201 25.89 28.24 -7.02
C PRO A 201 26.50 27.66 -5.73
N ILE A 202 26.61 26.34 -5.58
CA ILE A 202 26.95 25.67 -4.31
C ILE A 202 28.33 26.12 -3.76
N PRO A 203 29.43 26.09 -4.54
CA PRO A 203 30.74 26.50 -4.02
C PRO A 203 30.79 27.95 -3.54
N HIS A 204 29.95 28.81 -4.12
CA HIS A 204 29.91 30.24 -3.82
C HIS A 204 29.08 30.53 -2.56
N VAL A 205 27.96 29.82 -2.38
CA VAL A 205 27.11 29.94 -1.17
C VAL A 205 27.86 29.48 0.08
N ILE A 206 28.63 28.41 -0.03
CA ILE A 206 29.42 27.88 1.11
C ILE A 206 30.47 28.91 1.57
N ARG A 207 31.13 29.57 0.61
CA ARG A 207 32.21 30.56 0.87
C ARG A 207 31.71 31.96 1.25
N LEU A 208 30.39 32.21 1.21
CA LEU A 208 29.82 33.52 1.55
C LEU A 208 29.97 33.79 3.06
N GLN A 209 30.60 34.90 3.46
CA GLN A 209 30.66 35.35 4.87
C GLN A 209 29.37 36.09 5.28
N SER A 210 28.22 35.45 5.10
CA SER A 210 26.90 36.03 5.41
C SER A 210 26.28 35.41 6.67
N THR A 211 25.32 36.12 7.26
CA THR A 211 24.50 35.59 8.35
C THR A 211 23.79 34.30 7.91
N MET A 212 23.68 33.31 8.80
CA MET A 212 23.10 31.98 8.50
C MET A 212 21.71 32.05 7.87
N ARG A 213 20.91 33.07 8.21
CA ARG A 213 19.59 33.33 7.62
C ARG A 213 19.66 33.59 6.11
N LEU A 214 20.70 34.26 5.63
CA LEU A 214 20.90 34.54 4.21
C LEU A 214 21.36 33.29 3.45
N LYS A 215 22.20 32.44 4.06
CA LYS A 215 22.62 31.16 3.50
C LYS A 215 21.45 30.19 3.35
N ILE A 216 20.60 30.12 4.38
CA ILE A 216 19.38 29.28 4.38
C ILE A 216 18.40 29.74 3.28
N GLY A 217 18.15 31.05 3.15
CA GLY A 217 17.26 31.57 2.09
C GLY A 217 17.77 31.28 0.66
N LEU A 218 19.08 31.35 0.45
CA LEU A 218 19.70 30.98 -0.82
C LEU A 218 19.58 29.46 -1.09
N LEU A 219 19.89 28.62 -0.10
CA LEU A 219 19.74 27.16 -0.18
C LEU A 219 18.30 26.71 -0.46
N ILE A 220 17.31 27.32 0.19
CA ILE A 220 15.88 27.04 -0.07
C ILE A 220 15.52 27.34 -1.53
N THR A 221 16.04 28.44 -2.07
CA THR A 221 15.75 28.81 -3.46
C THR A 221 16.38 27.86 -4.46
N PHE A 222 17.60 27.36 -4.19
CA PHE A 222 18.22 26.31 -5.01
C PHE A 222 17.52 24.95 -4.87
N SER A 223 16.97 24.65 -3.69
CA SER A 223 16.24 23.41 -3.42
C SER A 223 14.92 23.34 -4.20
N LEU A 224 14.19 24.46 -4.36
CA LEU A 224 12.99 24.48 -5.21
C LEU A 224 13.29 24.23 -6.70
N GLY A 225 14.49 24.59 -7.18
CA GLY A 225 14.95 24.26 -8.54
C GLY A 225 15.18 22.75 -8.75
N SER A 226 15.47 22.00 -7.68
CA SER A 226 15.63 20.54 -7.75
C SER A 226 14.32 19.79 -7.99
N VAL A 227 13.17 20.40 -7.67
CA VAL A 227 11.85 19.79 -7.93
C VAL A 227 11.55 19.73 -9.43
N GLY A 228 11.99 20.73 -10.21
CA GLY A 228 11.91 20.68 -11.68
C GLY A 228 12.74 19.53 -12.26
N LEU A 229 13.96 19.32 -11.75
CA LEU A 229 14.83 18.20 -12.11
C LEU A 229 14.17 16.84 -11.80
N ILE A 230 13.56 16.70 -10.63
CA ILE A 230 12.84 15.47 -10.23
C ILE A 230 11.65 15.22 -11.16
N ALA A 231 10.85 16.25 -11.46
CA ALA A 231 9.74 16.13 -12.41
C ALA A 231 10.24 15.72 -13.83
N GLY A 232 11.36 16.29 -14.28
CA GLY A 232 12.00 15.93 -15.55
C GLY A 232 12.49 14.47 -15.58
N LEU A 233 13.08 13.98 -14.49
CA LEU A 233 13.51 12.58 -14.34
C LEU A 233 12.32 11.60 -14.34
N ILE A 234 11.25 11.93 -13.62
CA ILE A 234 10.02 11.13 -13.60
C ILE A 234 9.38 11.10 -15.00
N ALA A 235 9.36 12.24 -15.70
CA ALA A 235 8.85 12.30 -17.07
C ALA A 235 9.67 11.44 -18.04
N LEU A 236 11.01 11.46 -17.93
CA LEU A 236 11.90 10.61 -18.74
C LEU A 236 11.72 9.13 -18.42
N PHE A 237 11.60 8.77 -17.14
CA PHE A 237 11.36 7.40 -16.70
C PHE A 237 10.01 6.89 -17.19
N THR A 238 8.94 7.66 -16.98
CA THR A 238 7.58 7.37 -17.47
C THR A 238 7.61 7.14 -18.98
N PHE A 239 8.29 8.00 -19.75
CA PHE A 239 8.41 7.81 -21.19
C PHE A 239 9.20 6.54 -21.57
N SER A 240 10.22 6.16 -20.78
CA SER A 240 11.11 5.02 -21.08
C SER A 240 10.55 3.67 -20.65
N THR A 241 9.74 3.62 -19.59
CA THR A 241 9.04 2.41 -19.14
C THR A 241 7.83 2.11 -20.01
N THR A 242 7.19 3.14 -20.55
CA THR A 242 6.01 2.99 -21.41
C THR A 242 6.36 2.78 -22.88
N ASN A 243 7.47 2.08 -23.18
CA ASN A 243 7.86 1.75 -24.56
C ASN A 243 6.65 1.21 -25.34
N ALA A 244 6.32 1.90 -26.43
CA ALA A 244 5.19 1.74 -27.33
C ALA A 244 4.62 0.31 -27.46
N VAL A 245 3.28 0.20 -27.62
CA VAL A 245 2.68 -0.15 -28.93
C VAL A 245 1.16 0.05 -29.01
N THR A 246 0.34 0.13 -27.95
CA THR A 246 -1.13 0.11 -28.17
C THR A 246 -1.91 1.39 -27.84
N ASP A 247 -1.46 2.25 -26.92
CA ASP A 247 -2.28 3.40 -26.49
C ASP A 247 -1.52 4.73 -26.30
N ASN A 248 -1.42 5.49 -27.39
CA ASN A 248 -0.63 6.72 -27.44
C ASN A 248 -1.33 7.91 -26.78
N THR A 249 -2.65 8.07 -26.96
CA THR A 249 -3.41 9.22 -26.43
C THR A 249 -3.58 9.14 -24.90
N TRP A 250 -3.70 7.93 -24.34
CA TRP A 250 -3.77 7.72 -22.89
C TRP A 250 -2.45 8.00 -22.19
N THR A 251 -1.35 7.51 -22.78
CA THR A 251 -0.01 7.67 -22.25
C THR A 251 0.48 9.11 -22.37
N ALA A 252 0.16 9.79 -23.48
CA ALA A 252 0.51 11.19 -23.70
C ALA A 252 -0.04 12.12 -22.62
N ALA A 253 -1.22 11.85 -22.04
CA ALA A 253 -1.77 12.67 -20.96
C ALA A 253 -0.86 12.73 -19.73
N LEU A 254 -0.26 11.59 -19.35
CA LEU A 254 0.66 11.53 -18.22
C LEU A 254 1.96 12.29 -18.51
N LEU A 255 2.45 12.20 -19.75
CA LEU A 255 3.62 12.96 -20.19
C LEU A 255 3.35 14.48 -20.15
N ILE A 256 2.17 14.91 -20.58
CA ILE A 256 1.75 16.33 -20.55
C ILE A 256 1.64 16.80 -19.09
N ILE A 257 1.03 16.02 -18.19
CA ILE A 257 0.93 16.36 -16.76
C ILE A 257 2.31 16.69 -16.17
N TRP A 258 3.29 15.81 -16.37
CA TRP A 258 4.65 16.04 -15.86
C TRP A 258 5.34 17.23 -16.51
N THR A 259 5.06 17.46 -17.80
CA THR A 259 5.59 18.61 -18.55
C THR A 259 5.04 19.93 -18.01
N LEU A 260 3.76 19.99 -17.63
CA LEU A 260 3.15 21.17 -16.99
C LEU A 260 3.76 21.42 -15.61
N ILE A 261 3.90 20.38 -14.79
CA ILE A 261 4.51 20.47 -13.46
C ILE A 261 5.96 20.97 -13.56
N GLU A 262 6.76 20.38 -14.45
CA GLU A 262 8.16 20.74 -14.68
C GLU A 262 8.32 22.24 -14.99
N VAL A 263 7.61 22.73 -16.02
CA VAL A 263 7.72 24.14 -16.43
C VAL A 263 7.14 25.09 -15.38
N GLY A 264 6.01 24.73 -14.76
CA GLY A 264 5.39 25.52 -13.71
C GLY A 264 6.28 25.69 -12.49
N MET A 265 6.99 24.64 -12.08
CA MET A 265 7.95 24.69 -10.97
C MET A 265 9.17 25.56 -11.29
N TYR A 266 9.71 25.50 -12.51
CA TYR A 266 10.80 26.41 -12.90
C TYR A 266 10.37 27.88 -12.87
N LEU A 267 9.14 28.18 -13.31
CA LEU A 267 8.62 29.55 -13.29
C LEU A 267 8.40 30.07 -11.86
N ILE A 268 7.86 29.23 -10.96
CA ILE A 268 7.69 29.57 -9.54
C ILE A 268 9.05 29.78 -8.88
N ALA A 269 9.97 28.83 -9.04
CA ALA A 269 11.31 28.88 -8.42
C ALA A 269 12.09 30.12 -8.85
N SER A 270 12.04 30.47 -10.13
CA SER A 270 12.70 31.67 -10.67
C SER A 270 12.06 32.98 -10.18
N CYS A 271 10.79 32.98 -9.76
CA CYS A 271 10.12 34.14 -9.17
C CYS A 271 10.49 34.40 -7.70
N LEU A 272 10.70 33.34 -6.91
CA LEU A 272 10.93 33.43 -5.45
C LEU A 272 12.15 34.30 -5.07
N ILE A 273 13.18 34.34 -5.91
CA ILE A 273 14.41 35.10 -5.65
C ILE A 273 14.13 36.60 -5.50
N ALA A 274 13.09 37.11 -6.17
CA ALA A 274 12.73 38.52 -6.16
C ALA A 274 11.84 38.92 -4.97
N TYR A 275 11.46 38.01 -4.06
CA TYR A 275 10.48 38.28 -2.99
C TYR A 275 11.07 38.95 -1.74
N GLN A 276 12.39 39.15 -1.69
CA GLN A 276 13.06 39.70 -0.51
C GLN A 276 12.49 41.07 -0.06
N PRO A 277 12.17 42.03 -0.95
CA PRO A 277 11.53 43.29 -0.55
C PRO A 277 10.11 43.12 0.01
N LEU A 278 9.29 42.26 -0.62
CA LEU A 278 7.94 41.93 -0.15
C LEU A 278 7.97 41.32 1.25
N ALA A 279 8.88 40.36 1.50
CA ALA A 279 9.06 39.73 2.80
C ALA A 279 9.43 40.76 3.89
N LYS A 280 10.32 41.71 3.57
CA LYS A 280 10.70 42.81 4.49
C LYS A 280 9.55 43.79 4.76
N TRP A 281 8.70 44.05 3.76
CA TRP A 281 7.55 44.94 3.90
C TRP A 281 6.43 44.32 4.75
N ILE A 282 6.09 43.05 4.50
CA ILE A 282 5.14 42.28 5.32
C ILE A 282 5.61 42.28 6.78
N TRP A 283 6.90 42.01 7.00
CA TRP A 283 7.52 42.04 8.34
C TRP A 283 7.38 43.39 9.04
N ARG A 284 7.72 44.51 8.38
CA ARG A 284 7.61 45.85 9.00
C ARG A 284 6.17 46.24 9.34
N ASN A 285 5.19 45.83 8.54
CA ASN A 285 3.79 46.21 8.74
C ASN A 285 3.04 45.31 9.72
N THR A 286 3.43 44.04 9.86
CA THR A 286 2.91 43.14 10.92
C THR A 286 3.49 43.49 12.29
N TRP A 287 4.78 43.87 12.38
CA TRP A 287 5.44 44.20 13.65
C TRP A 287 5.04 45.57 14.24
N ARG A 288 4.60 46.54 13.42
CA ARG A 288 4.18 47.87 13.90
C ARG A 288 2.77 47.92 14.51
N ARG A 289 1.90 46.93 14.25
CA ARG A 289 0.56 46.86 14.84
C ARG A 289 0.54 46.34 16.29
N GLY A 290 1.65 45.80 16.79
CA GLY A 290 1.76 45.21 18.14
C GLY A 290 2.38 46.10 19.23
N ARG A 291 2.65 47.39 18.98
CA ARG A 291 3.12 48.31 20.03
C ARG A 291 2.10 49.41 20.31
N GLY A 292 1.08 49.04 21.08
CA GLY A 292 0.32 49.93 21.94
C GLY A 292 0.22 49.28 23.31
N GLN A 293 0.78 49.95 24.32
CA GLN A 293 0.63 49.72 25.77
C GLN A 293 1.61 48.74 26.47
N LYS A 294 2.24 49.29 27.52
CA LYS A 294 3.25 48.73 28.43
C LYS A 294 2.58 48.08 29.65
N ASN A 295 3.16 47.00 30.20
CA ASN A 295 3.77 46.94 31.54
C ASN A 295 4.32 45.52 31.84
N SER A 296 5.34 45.47 32.71
CA SER A 296 6.21 44.33 33.10
C SER A 296 5.52 43.27 33.99
N PRO A 297 6.24 42.27 34.58
CA PRO A 297 7.54 41.65 34.27
C PRO A 297 7.43 40.12 34.18
N LEU A 298 8.08 39.46 33.22
CA LEU A 298 8.62 38.08 33.33
C LEU A 298 9.30 37.74 32.00
N ASP A 299 10.62 37.63 32.04
CA ASP A 299 11.42 37.01 31.00
C ASP A 299 10.97 35.56 30.83
N GLN A 300 10.24 35.26 29.74
CA GLN A 300 10.19 33.96 29.07
C GLN A 300 9.22 34.07 27.90
N GLU A 301 9.72 34.29 26.68
CA GLU A 301 9.15 33.74 25.43
C GLU A 301 9.93 34.27 24.20
N HIS A 302 11.16 33.77 24.04
CA HIS A 302 11.80 33.74 22.72
C HIS A 302 11.26 32.53 21.92
N SER A 303 10.06 32.60 21.33
CA SER A 303 9.61 31.54 20.40
C SER A 303 8.57 31.93 19.33
N HIS A 304 7.84 33.05 19.43
CA HIS A 304 6.61 33.20 18.64
C HIS A 304 6.70 33.86 17.26
N VAL A 305 7.88 34.28 16.78
CA VAL A 305 8.00 34.94 15.45
C VAL A 305 8.62 34.03 14.38
N PHE A 306 9.27 32.93 14.78
CA PHE A 306 9.54 31.80 13.87
C PHE A 306 8.25 31.10 13.41
N SER A 307 7.14 31.36 14.11
CA SER A 307 5.81 30.82 13.81
C SER A 307 5.31 31.27 12.43
N PHE A 308 5.28 32.55 12.04
CA PHE A 308 4.53 32.96 10.83
C PHE A 308 5.16 32.54 9.49
N LEU A 309 6.50 32.54 9.37
CA LEU A 309 7.19 32.07 8.15
C LEU A 309 7.21 30.55 8.08
N ASN A 310 7.34 29.87 9.23
CA ASN A 310 7.06 28.44 9.32
C ASN A 310 5.59 28.16 9.05
N TYR A 311 4.62 29.00 9.39
CA TYR A 311 3.20 28.81 9.08
C TYR A 311 2.93 29.00 7.59
N LEU A 312 3.61 29.91 6.89
CA LEU A 312 3.45 30.06 5.44
C LEU A 312 4.16 28.95 4.66
N ILE A 313 5.33 28.50 5.14
CA ILE A 313 6.05 27.33 4.60
C ILE A 313 5.35 26.03 5.00
N LEU A 314 4.73 25.96 6.18
CA LEU A 314 3.87 24.89 6.65
C LEU A 314 2.53 24.96 5.93
N ILE A 315 2.01 26.12 5.50
CA ILE A 315 0.82 26.21 4.64
C ILE A 315 1.17 25.82 3.21
N LEU A 316 2.34 26.20 2.68
CA LEU A 316 2.81 25.72 1.38
C LEU A 316 3.16 24.23 1.42
N LEU A 317 3.76 23.73 2.49
CA LEU A 317 3.97 22.31 2.75
C LEU A 317 2.65 21.62 3.07
N ILE A 318 1.67 22.23 3.74
CA ILE A 318 0.33 21.67 3.97
C ILE A 318 -0.46 21.71 2.67
N VAL A 319 -0.18 22.59 1.70
CA VAL A 319 -0.88 22.63 0.39
C VAL A 319 -0.19 21.73 -0.64
N ILE A 320 1.13 21.54 -0.56
CA ILE A 320 1.90 20.58 -1.38
C ILE A 320 1.87 19.17 -0.77
N MET A 321 1.77 19.05 0.56
CA MET A 321 1.51 17.84 1.34
C MET A 321 0.03 17.74 1.77
N ALA A 322 -0.88 18.54 1.21
CA ALA A 322 -2.33 18.25 1.21
C ALA A 322 -2.60 17.17 0.16
N ALA A 323 -1.85 16.08 0.22
CA ALA A 323 -2.53 14.81 0.34
C ALA A 323 -3.23 14.83 1.71
N PRO A 324 -4.45 14.29 1.85
CA PRO A 324 -5.08 14.17 3.17
C PRO A 324 -4.06 13.61 4.16
N ALA A 325 -4.00 14.17 5.39
CA ALA A 325 -3.10 13.73 6.46
C ALA A 325 -2.96 12.19 6.40
N GLN A 326 -1.73 11.71 6.16
CA GLN A 326 -1.50 10.32 5.79
C GLN A 326 -1.88 9.43 6.99
N LYS A 327 -3.12 8.94 7.02
CA LYS A 327 -3.67 8.09 8.08
C LYS A 327 -3.20 6.64 7.96
N PHE A 328 -2.01 6.41 7.40
CA PHE A 328 -1.48 5.08 7.17
C PHE A 328 0.05 5.10 7.30
N LYS A 329 0.62 3.95 7.62
CA LYS A 329 2.06 3.69 7.62
C LYS A 329 2.30 2.30 7.06
N VAL A 330 2.94 2.26 5.90
CA VAL A 330 3.31 1.02 5.17
C VAL A 330 4.77 1.11 4.74
N ALA A 331 5.38 -0.02 4.37
CA ALA A 331 6.80 -0.05 3.95
C ALA A 331 7.06 0.82 2.72
N ASP A 332 6.29 0.62 1.66
CA ASP A 332 6.47 1.33 0.38
C ASP A 332 5.13 1.45 -0.37
N ILE A 333 4.59 2.67 -0.43
CA ILE A 333 3.31 2.95 -1.12
C ILE A 333 3.41 2.75 -2.64
N SER A 334 4.61 2.75 -3.23
CA SER A 334 4.80 2.55 -4.67
C SER A 334 4.41 1.15 -5.13
N LEU A 335 4.30 0.19 -4.20
CA LEU A 335 3.89 -1.18 -4.45
C LEU A 335 2.37 -1.34 -4.69
N ALA A 336 1.57 -0.28 -4.51
CA ALA A 336 0.11 -0.35 -4.60
C ALA A 336 -0.41 -0.93 -5.93
N ALA A 337 0.22 -0.60 -7.06
CA ALA A 337 -0.19 -1.13 -8.37
C ALA A 337 0.16 -2.63 -8.53
N PHE A 338 1.19 -3.12 -7.84
CA PHE A 338 1.47 -4.55 -7.78
C PHE A 338 0.43 -5.24 -6.89
N GLY A 339 0.18 -4.74 -5.69
CA GLY A 339 -0.83 -5.30 -4.79
C GLY A 339 -2.23 -5.32 -5.39
N ARG A 340 -2.64 -4.29 -6.14
CA ARG A 340 -3.92 -4.28 -6.84
C ARG A 340 -4.07 -5.46 -7.81
N ARG A 341 -3.02 -5.76 -8.59
CA ARG A 341 -3.06 -6.87 -9.55
C ARG A 341 -3.18 -8.23 -8.86
N GLU A 342 -2.52 -8.42 -7.72
CA GLU A 342 -2.69 -9.66 -6.95
C GLU A 342 -4.03 -9.73 -6.21
N ILE A 343 -4.59 -8.60 -5.76
CA ILE A 343 -5.96 -8.53 -5.24
C ILE A 343 -6.96 -8.96 -6.32
N GLU A 344 -6.84 -8.47 -7.55
CA GLU A 344 -7.71 -8.86 -8.67
C GLU A 344 -7.65 -10.37 -8.96
N LEU A 345 -6.47 -10.99 -8.86
CA LEU A 345 -6.31 -12.44 -8.96
C LEU A 345 -6.97 -13.16 -7.78
N ALA A 346 -6.78 -12.64 -6.57
CA ALA A 346 -7.35 -13.21 -5.36
C ALA A 346 -8.88 -13.11 -5.33
N GLU A 347 -9.49 -12.05 -5.86
CA GLU A 347 -10.95 -11.93 -5.95
C GLU A 347 -11.58 -13.09 -6.75
N ILE A 348 -10.90 -13.57 -7.80
CA ILE A 348 -11.33 -14.74 -8.57
C ILE A 348 -11.28 -16.01 -7.71
N GLU A 349 -10.21 -16.16 -6.92
CA GLU A 349 -10.03 -17.30 -6.01
C GLU A 349 -10.83 -17.17 -4.71
N MET A 350 -11.62 -16.11 -4.51
CA MET A 350 -12.41 -15.90 -3.28
C MET A 350 -13.92 -15.84 -3.56
N PRO A 351 -14.51 -16.92 -4.08
CA PRO A 351 -15.91 -16.94 -4.52
C PRO A 351 -16.90 -16.68 -3.39
N GLY A 352 -16.60 -17.12 -2.16
CA GLY A 352 -17.42 -16.88 -0.98
C GLY A 352 -17.55 -15.39 -0.65
N LEU A 353 -16.42 -14.68 -0.52
CA LEU A 353 -16.43 -13.24 -0.28
C LEU A 353 -17.13 -12.49 -1.40
N MET A 354 -16.82 -12.82 -2.66
CA MET A 354 -17.43 -12.16 -3.82
C MET A 354 -18.94 -12.40 -3.90
N ALA A 355 -19.42 -13.59 -3.53
CA ALA A 355 -20.84 -13.88 -3.48
C ALA A 355 -21.55 -13.17 -2.33
N ILE A 356 -20.95 -13.09 -1.14
CA ILE A 356 -21.46 -12.31 0.00
C ILE A 356 -21.54 -10.83 -0.36
N ARG A 357 -20.50 -10.28 -0.99
CA ARG A 357 -20.47 -8.90 -1.50
C ARG A 357 -21.65 -8.63 -2.40
N ARG A 358 -21.90 -9.50 -3.40
CA ARG A 358 -23.06 -9.39 -4.30
C ARG A 358 -24.40 -9.54 -3.57
N LYS A 359 -24.53 -10.52 -2.67
CA LYS A 359 -25.77 -10.83 -1.93
C LYS A 359 -26.24 -9.63 -1.09
N TYR A 360 -25.32 -8.96 -0.39
CA TYR A 360 -25.67 -7.92 0.58
C TYR A 360 -25.38 -6.49 0.10
N ALA A 361 -24.83 -6.28 -1.11
CA ALA A 361 -24.48 -4.96 -1.62
C ALA A 361 -25.65 -3.96 -1.60
N ALA A 362 -26.87 -4.38 -1.96
CA ALA A 362 -28.01 -3.47 -2.03
C ALA A 362 -28.45 -2.96 -0.64
N ASP A 363 -28.28 -3.78 0.40
CA ASP A 363 -28.75 -3.46 1.76
C ASP A 363 -27.72 -2.66 2.56
N GLN A 364 -26.44 -2.71 2.16
CA GLN A 364 -25.33 -2.07 2.87
C GLN A 364 -25.37 -2.36 4.38
N PRO A 365 -25.35 -3.65 4.80
CA PRO A 365 -25.64 -4.03 6.17
C PRO A 365 -24.64 -3.47 7.18
N LEU A 366 -23.44 -3.08 6.75
CA LEU A 366 -22.41 -2.51 7.61
C LEU A 366 -22.31 -0.99 7.51
N LYS A 367 -23.29 -0.32 6.88
CA LYS A 367 -23.32 1.14 6.80
C LYS A 367 -23.33 1.77 8.19
N GLY A 368 -22.23 2.42 8.55
CA GLY A 368 -22.02 3.05 9.87
C GLY A 368 -21.24 2.18 10.86
N ALA A 369 -20.87 0.95 10.49
CA ALA A 369 -19.90 0.14 11.20
C ALA A 369 -18.50 0.79 11.08
N ARG A 370 -17.75 0.74 12.16
CA ARG A 370 -16.38 1.24 12.31
C ARG A 370 -15.55 0.11 12.91
N ILE A 371 -14.95 -0.66 12.02
CA ILE A 371 -14.27 -1.92 12.32
C ILE A 371 -12.77 -1.63 12.49
N ALA A 372 -12.24 -1.89 13.69
CA ALA A 372 -10.80 -1.96 13.90
C ALA A 372 -10.38 -3.41 13.68
N GLY A 373 -9.56 -3.65 12.65
CA GLY A 373 -9.11 -4.97 12.26
C GLY A 373 -7.65 -5.22 12.63
N CYS A 374 -7.39 -6.33 13.33
CA CYS A 374 -6.05 -6.82 13.62
C CYS A 374 -5.92 -8.26 13.12
N LEU A 375 -5.49 -8.41 11.88
CA LEU A 375 -5.33 -9.69 11.19
C LEU A 375 -4.18 -9.54 10.20
N HIS A 376 -3.39 -10.60 9.98
CA HIS A 376 -2.30 -10.63 9.00
C HIS A 376 -2.59 -9.79 7.74
N MET A 377 -1.79 -8.75 7.47
CA MET A 377 -2.05 -7.82 6.36
C MET A 377 -1.55 -8.40 5.02
N THR A 378 -2.31 -9.35 4.46
CA THR A 378 -2.01 -10.07 3.21
C THR A 378 -2.93 -9.65 2.05
N ILE A 379 -2.68 -10.20 0.86
CA ILE A 379 -3.58 -10.07 -0.30
C ILE A 379 -4.99 -10.62 0.02
N GLN A 380 -5.10 -11.73 0.74
CA GLN A 380 -6.39 -12.30 1.12
C GLN A 380 -7.15 -11.34 2.04
N THR A 381 -6.45 -10.76 3.02
CA THR A 381 -7.02 -9.79 3.95
C THR A 381 -7.42 -8.50 3.25
N ALA A 382 -6.68 -8.09 2.21
CA ALA A 382 -7.09 -6.98 1.37
C ALA A 382 -8.47 -7.19 0.74
N VAL A 383 -8.78 -8.40 0.23
CA VAL A 383 -10.12 -8.73 -0.30
C VAL A 383 -11.19 -8.72 0.80
N LEU A 384 -10.86 -9.17 2.01
CA LEU A 384 -11.76 -9.06 3.19
C LEU A 384 -12.07 -7.58 3.52
N ILE A 385 -11.04 -6.73 3.63
CA ILE A 385 -11.19 -5.29 3.89
C ILE A 385 -12.07 -4.63 2.81
N GLU A 386 -11.82 -4.94 1.54
CA GLU A 386 -12.59 -4.39 0.43
C GLU A 386 -14.03 -4.93 0.41
N THR A 387 -14.26 -6.14 0.92
CA THR A 387 -15.62 -6.69 1.09
C THR A 387 -16.36 -5.95 2.20
N LEU A 388 -15.74 -5.73 3.37
CA LEU A 388 -16.34 -4.99 4.49
C LEU A 388 -16.69 -3.55 4.08
N THR A 389 -15.78 -2.86 3.40
CA THR A 389 -16.00 -1.49 2.90
C THR A 389 -17.09 -1.43 1.83
N ALA A 390 -17.14 -2.41 0.91
CA ALA A 390 -18.20 -2.50 -0.09
C ALA A 390 -19.60 -2.76 0.51
N LEU A 391 -19.67 -3.32 1.72
CA LEU A 391 -20.91 -3.52 2.48
C LEU A 391 -21.26 -2.32 3.39
N GLY A 392 -20.46 -1.25 3.33
CA GLY A 392 -20.74 0.04 3.97
C GLY A 392 -19.90 0.35 5.21
N ALA A 393 -18.98 -0.55 5.61
CA ALA A 393 -18.14 -0.33 6.78
C ALA A 393 -17.07 0.74 6.52
N GLU A 394 -16.75 1.50 7.56
CA GLU A 394 -15.47 2.17 7.68
C GLU A 394 -14.49 1.25 8.43
N VAL A 395 -13.26 1.14 7.95
CA VAL A 395 -12.30 0.16 8.43
C VAL A 395 -10.95 0.83 8.72
N THR A 396 -10.30 0.43 9.80
CA THR A 396 -8.88 0.68 10.08
C THR A 396 -8.19 -0.66 10.31
N TRP A 397 -6.91 -0.80 9.93
CA TRP A 397 -6.27 -2.11 9.94
C TRP A 397 -4.81 -2.10 10.41
N THR A 398 -4.44 -3.17 11.12
CA THR A 398 -3.07 -3.54 11.46
C THR A 398 -2.85 -5.03 11.19
N SER A 399 -1.59 -5.43 11.05
CA SER A 399 -1.23 -6.83 11.10
C SER A 399 -1.27 -7.35 12.55
N CYS A 400 -1.47 -8.65 12.76
CA CYS A 400 -1.36 -9.31 14.08
C CYS A 400 0.00 -10.02 14.26
N ASN A 401 0.92 -9.90 13.29
CA ASN A 401 2.25 -10.49 13.40
C ASN A 401 3.29 -9.71 12.58
N ILE A 402 4.41 -9.42 13.23
CA ILE A 402 5.52 -8.59 12.71
C ILE A 402 6.12 -9.05 11.37
N PHE A 403 5.99 -10.32 11.00
CA PHE A 403 6.53 -10.85 9.74
C PHE A 403 5.47 -11.26 8.72
N SER A 404 4.19 -11.07 9.02
CA SER A 404 3.11 -11.61 8.18
C SER A 404 2.62 -10.67 7.08
N THR A 405 2.92 -9.38 7.19
CA THR A 405 2.48 -8.37 6.23
C THR A 405 3.07 -8.65 4.84
N GLN A 406 2.23 -8.53 3.82
CA GLN A 406 2.64 -8.43 2.42
C GLN A 406 2.60 -6.95 2.04
N ASP A 407 3.77 -6.33 1.92
CA ASP A 407 3.86 -4.85 1.83
C ASP A 407 3.11 -4.26 0.62
N HIS A 408 3.02 -5.02 -0.48
CA HIS A 408 2.27 -4.62 -1.67
C HIS A 408 0.75 -4.66 -1.43
N ALA A 409 0.24 -5.62 -0.65
CA ALA A 409 -1.17 -5.66 -0.22
C ALA A 409 -1.49 -4.46 0.70
N ALA A 410 -0.64 -4.22 1.70
CA ALA A 410 -0.77 -3.07 2.61
C ALA A 410 -0.77 -1.74 1.82
N ALA A 411 0.14 -1.58 0.86
CA ALA A 411 0.21 -0.41 -0.01
C ALA A 411 -1.06 -0.25 -0.87
N ALA A 412 -1.59 -1.32 -1.44
CA ALA A 412 -2.80 -1.27 -2.27
C ALA A 412 -4.04 -0.84 -1.46
N ILE A 413 -4.19 -1.35 -0.24
CA ILE A 413 -5.28 -0.96 0.66
C ILE A 413 -5.09 0.48 1.16
N ALA A 414 -3.87 0.86 1.57
CA ALA A 414 -3.58 2.24 1.95
C ALA A 414 -3.89 3.24 0.82
N ALA A 415 -3.54 2.89 -0.43
CA ALA A 415 -3.83 3.70 -1.62
C ALA A 415 -5.34 3.82 -1.93
N SER A 416 -6.16 2.88 -1.47
CA SER A 416 -7.64 2.97 -1.57
C SER A 416 -8.25 3.99 -0.59
N GLY A 417 -7.46 4.49 0.36
CA GLY A 417 -7.89 5.43 1.39
C GLY A 417 -8.27 4.80 2.73
N VAL A 418 -8.15 3.48 2.88
CA VAL A 418 -8.30 2.77 4.15
C VAL A 418 -7.04 2.97 5.01
N PRO A 419 -7.15 3.43 6.27
CA PRO A 419 -6.04 3.49 7.21
C PRO A 419 -5.41 2.11 7.48
N VAL A 420 -4.15 1.93 7.09
CA VAL A 420 -3.37 0.71 7.35
C VAL A 420 -2.06 1.07 8.03
N PHE A 421 -1.76 0.42 9.16
CA PHE A 421 -0.49 0.54 9.87
C PHE A 421 0.12 -0.86 9.96
N ALA A 422 0.90 -1.23 8.94
CA ALA A 422 1.48 -2.55 8.83
C ALA A 422 2.64 -2.57 7.82
N TRP A 423 3.74 -3.25 8.16
CA TRP A 423 4.81 -3.63 7.24
C TRP A 423 5.48 -4.94 7.65
N LYS A 424 6.19 -5.59 6.72
CA LYS A 424 6.94 -6.81 7.06
C LYS A 424 8.24 -6.45 7.77
N GLY A 425 8.52 -7.11 8.89
CA GLY A 425 9.71 -6.87 9.69
C GLY A 425 9.56 -5.75 10.72
N GLU A 426 8.35 -5.56 11.25
CA GLU A 426 8.13 -4.70 12.42
C GLU A 426 8.97 -5.15 13.62
N THR A 427 9.38 -4.20 14.44
CA THR A 427 9.79 -4.46 15.82
C THR A 427 8.56 -4.58 16.73
N GLU A 428 8.71 -5.15 17.92
CA GLU A 428 7.63 -5.21 18.91
C GLU A 428 7.08 -3.83 19.30
N GLU A 429 7.97 -2.81 19.38
CA GLU A 429 7.54 -1.44 19.67
C GLU A 429 6.70 -0.85 18.52
N GLU A 430 7.10 -1.12 17.27
CA GLU A 430 6.35 -0.69 16.09
C GLU A 430 5.01 -1.41 15.97
N TYR A 431 4.95 -2.70 16.29
CA TYR A 431 3.72 -3.49 16.33
C TYR A 431 2.70 -2.89 17.32
N GLN A 432 3.14 -2.63 18.56
CA GLN A 432 2.29 -1.99 19.57
C GLN A 432 1.87 -0.57 19.15
N TRP A 433 2.79 0.19 18.54
CA TRP A 433 2.47 1.50 17.99
C TRP A 433 1.39 1.41 16.90
N CYS A 434 1.46 0.43 16.00
CA CYS A 434 0.46 0.21 14.95
C CYS A 434 -0.93 -0.05 15.55
N LEU A 435 -1.02 -0.92 16.56
CA LEU A 435 -2.27 -1.20 17.27
C LEU A 435 -2.90 0.08 17.85
N GLU A 436 -2.10 0.98 18.42
CA GLU A 436 -2.62 2.24 18.95
C GLU A 436 -3.02 3.23 17.85
N GLN A 437 -2.28 3.30 16.74
CA GLN A 437 -2.60 4.25 15.66
C GLN A 437 -3.95 3.95 15.00
N GLN A 438 -4.30 2.68 14.80
CA GLN A 438 -5.58 2.34 14.16
C GLN A 438 -6.80 2.78 14.97
N LEU A 439 -6.69 2.85 16.31
CA LEU A 439 -7.79 3.23 17.20
C LEU A 439 -8.20 4.70 17.03
N ILE A 440 -7.30 5.55 16.54
CA ILE A 440 -7.53 6.99 16.34
C ILE A 440 -7.63 7.39 14.86
N ALA A 441 -7.61 6.41 13.94
CA ALA A 441 -7.55 6.66 12.51
C ALA A 441 -8.92 6.80 11.83
N PHE A 442 -10.02 6.47 12.51
CA PHE A 442 -11.37 6.69 11.96
C PHE A 442 -11.61 8.17 11.60
N LYS A 443 -12.50 8.40 10.64
CA LYS A 443 -12.94 9.72 10.20
C LYS A 443 -13.54 10.50 11.37
N ASP A 444 -13.28 11.79 11.38
CA ASP A 444 -13.78 12.75 12.38
C ASP A 444 -13.48 12.38 13.85
N GLY A 445 -12.46 11.53 14.10
CA GLY A 445 -12.10 11.09 15.45
C GLY A 445 -13.13 10.16 16.09
N GLN A 446 -13.97 9.48 15.29
CA GLN A 446 -14.93 8.50 15.78
C GLN A 446 -14.22 7.31 16.44
N LYS A 447 -14.91 6.65 17.37
CA LYS A 447 -14.42 5.42 18.03
C LYS A 447 -14.89 4.19 17.28
N LEU A 448 -14.11 3.10 17.34
CA LEU A 448 -14.56 1.79 16.86
C LEU A 448 -15.91 1.41 17.48
N ASN A 449 -16.70 0.66 16.74
CA ASN A 449 -17.89 -0.01 17.27
C ASN A 449 -17.93 -1.51 16.95
N LEU A 450 -16.90 -2.03 16.29
CA LEU A 450 -16.68 -3.44 16.05
C LEU A 450 -15.17 -3.72 16.06
N ILE A 451 -14.80 -4.92 16.49
CA ILE A 451 -13.43 -5.43 16.42
C ILE A 451 -13.45 -6.70 15.57
N LEU A 452 -12.46 -6.83 14.69
CA LEU A 452 -12.11 -8.08 14.01
C LEU A 452 -10.68 -8.41 14.39
N ASP A 453 -10.46 -9.55 15.02
CA ASP A 453 -9.18 -9.87 15.65
C ASP A 453 -8.69 -11.27 15.28
N ASP A 454 -7.37 -11.44 15.36
CA ASP A 454 -6.66 -12.69 15.15
C ASP A 454 -5.57 -12.81 16.23
N GLY A 455 -5.80 -13.72 17.18
CA GLY A 455 -4.91 -13.99 18.31
C GLY A 455 -5.26 -13.23 19.59
N GLY A 456 -6.09 -12.19 19.47
CA GLY A 456 -6.68 -11.47 20.60
C GLY A 456 -5.88 -10.28 21.12
N ASP A 457 -4.83 -9.83 20.44
CA ASP A 457 -3.96 -8.74 20.89
C ASP A 457 -4.68 -7.38 20.90
N LEU A 458 -5.43 -7.07 19.84
CA LEU A 458 -6.23 -5.85 19.78
C LEU A 458 -7.34 -5.87 20.84
N THR A 459 -8.00 -7.02 20.99
CA THR A 459 -9.03 -7.25 22.00
C THR A 459 -8.46 -7.04 23.39
N ALA A 460 -7.31 -7.62 23.70
CA ALA A 460 -6.64 -7.47 24.99
C ALA A 460 -6.24 -6.01 25.26
N LEU A 461 -5.66 -5.32 24.27
CA LEU A 461 -5.28 -3.91 24.36
C LEU A 461 -6.50 -3.04 24.68
N VAL A 462 -7.57 -3.18 23.93
CA VAL A 462 -8.77 -2.35 24.10
C VAL A 462 -9.50 -2.67 25.41
N HIS A 463 -9.62 -3.94 25.80
CA HIS A 463 -10.29 -4.30 27.06
C HIS A 463 -9.50 -3.87 28.30
N SER A 464 -8.17 -3.87 28.24
CA SER A 464 -7.33 -3.56 29.39
C SER A 464 -6.97 -2.08 29.50
N LYS A 465 -6.57 -1.45 28.38
CA LYS A 465 -6.00 -0.10 28.36
C LYS A 465 -7.02 0.98 27.95
N TYR A 466 -7.98 0.63 27.09
CA TYR A 466 -8.97 1.57 26.54
C TYR A 466 -10.42 1.08 26.68
N PRO A 467 -10.87 0.57 27.85
CA PRO A 467 -12.20 -0.02 28.00
C PRO A 467 -13.34 0.96 27.67
N GLU A 468 -13.11 2.26 27.77
CA GLU A 468 -14.05 3.31 27.39
C GLU A 468 -14.32 3.38 25.87
N MET A 469 -13.47 2.77 25.03
CA MET A 469 -13.72 2.62 23.60
C MET A 469 -14.77 1.55 23.30
N LEU A 470 -14.99 0.61 24.22
CA LEU A 470 -16.00 -0.46 24.06
C LEU A 470 -17.42 0.03 24.37
N LYS A 471 -17.59 1.26 24.85
CA LYS A 471 -18.92 1.84 25.07
C LYS A 471 -19.63 2.06 23.74
N GLY A 472 -20.64 1.23 23.46
CA GLY A 472 -21.35 1.23 22.18
C GLY A 472 -20.68 0.36 21.10
N CYS A 473 -19.69 -0.46 21.47
CA CYS A 473 -19.16 -1.51 20.62
C CYS A 473 -20.13 -2.71 20.60
N TYR A 474 -20.40 -3.21 19.40
CA TYR A 474 -21.33 -4.32 19.14
C TYR A 474 -20.69 -5.68 19.42
N GLY A 475 -19.36 -5.81 19.36
CA GLY A 475 -18.65 -7.04 19.68
C GLY A 475 -17.33 -7.23 18.97
N VAL A 476 -16.79 -8.44 19.13
CA VAL A 476 -15.54 -8.93 18.51
C VAL A 476 -15.83 -10.15 17.65
N SER A 477 -15.25 -10.28 16.46
CA SER A 477 -15.12 -11.58 15.78
C SER A 477 -13.66 -12.02 15.78
N GLU A 478 -13.40 -13.24 16.24
CA GLU A 478 -12.05 -13.76 16.49
C GLU A 478 -11.73 -14.96 15.60
N GLU A 479 -10.60 -14.86 14.89
CA GLU A 479 -10.17 -15.77 13.81
C GLU A 479 -9.57 -17.08 14.33
N THR A 480 -8.79 -17.07 15.42
CA THR A 480 -7.92 -18.20 15.77
C THR A 480 -8.25 -18.87 17.09
N THR A 481 -7.87 -20.15 17.20
CA THR A 481 -8.07 -20.97 18.40
C THR A 481 -7.47 -20.32 19.65
N THR A 482 -6.31 -19.66 19.54
CA THR A 482 -5.69 -19.02 20.69
C THR A 482 -6.42 -17.76 21.13
N GLY A 483 -6.84 -16.90 20.20
CA GLY A 483 -7.65 -15.72 20.53
C GLY A 483 -8.98 -16.11 21.17
N VAL A 484 -9.62 -17.18 20.67
CA VAL A 484 -10.83 -17.76 21.28
C VAL A 484 -10.58 -18.26 22.69
N HIS A 485 -9.46 -18.94 22.94
CA HIS A 485 -9.08 -19.34 24.29
C HIS A 485 -8.91 -18.12 25.23
N HIS A 486 -8.33 -17.02 24.74
CA HIS A 486 -8.25 -15.77 25.48
C HIS A 486 -9.64 -15.18 25.78
N LEU A 487 -10.57 -15.20 24.82
CA LEU A 487 -11.95 -14.76 25.03
C LEU A 487 -12.67 -15.57 26.11
N TYR A 488 -12.57 -16.91 26.08
CA TYR A 488 -13.16 -17.76 27.13
C TYR A 488 -12.53 -17.54 28.50
N ARG A 489 -11.21 -17.31 28.56
CA ARG A 489 -10.52 -16.92 29.81
C ARG A 489 -11.07 -15.59 30.34
N MET A 490 -11.18 -14.57 29.50
CA MET A 490 -11.74 -13.27 29.86
C MET A 490 -13.20 -13.39 30.33
N LEU A 491 -14.01 -14.23 29.68
CA LEU A 491 -15.40 -14.49 30.08
C LEU A 491 -15.46 -15.13 31.46
N LYS A 492 -14.65 -16.18 31.71
CA LYS A 492 -14.58 -16.87 33.01
C LYS A 492 -14.12 -15.94 34.13
N GLU A 493 -13.23 -15.01 33.83
CA GLU A 493 -12.72 -14.00 34.77
C GLU A 493 -13.65 -12.78 34.93
N GLY A 494 -14.75 -12.70 34.17
CA GLY A 494 -15.66 -11.54 34.18
C GLY A 494 -15.04 -10.27 33.59
N LYS A 495 -14.00 -10.40 32.76
CA LYS A 495 -13.27 -9.29 32.11
C LYS A 495 -13.66 -9.04 30.66
N LEU A 496 -14.40 -9.96 30.02
CA LEU A 496 -14.95 -9.72 28.69
C LEU A 496 -16.04 -8.64 28.80
N LEU A 497 -15.96 -7.59 27.98
CA LEU A 497 -16.84 -6.41 28.11
C LEU A 497 -17.91 -6.33 26.99
N VAL A 498 -17.71 -7.05 25.90
CA VAL A 498 -18.61 -7.09 24.73
C VAL A 498 -18.82 -8.53 24.27
N PRO A 499 -19.92 -8.88 23.60
CA PRO A 499 -20.09 -10.22 23.04
C PRO A 499 -19.02 -10.50 21.97
N ALA A 500 -18.66 -11.77 21.80
CA ALA A 500 -17.72 -12.21 20.79
C ALA A 500 -18.28 -13.36 19.96
N ILE A 501 -17.96 -13.38 18.66
CA ILE A 501 -18.19 -14.52 17.78
C ILE A 501 -16.85 -15.22 17.55
N ASN A 502 -16.80 -16.47 17.96
CA ASN A 502 -15.76 -17.42 17.64
C ASN A 502 -15.93 -17.86 16.17
N VAL A 503 -15.14 -17.26 15.29
CA VAL A 503 -15.12 -17.61 13.87
C VAL A 503 -14.34 -18.91 13.67
N ASN A 504 -13.28 -19.12 14.46
CA ASN A 504 -12.43 -20.31 14.39
C ASN A 504 -13.23 -21.62 14.35
N ASP A 505 -14.24 -21.76 15.21
CA ASP A 505 -15.00 -22.99 15.39
C ASP A 505 -16.14 -23.18 14.39
N SER A 506 -16.27 -22.28 13.40
CA SER A 506 -17.03 -22.61 12.20
C SER A 506 -16.35 -23.81 11.51
N VAL A 507 -17.15 -24.74 10.99
CA VAL A 507 -16.66 -25.92 10.28
C VAL A 507 -15.83 -25.51 9.08
N THR A 508 -16.35 -24.58 8.30
CA THR A 508 -15.70 -24.01 7.11
C THR A 508 -14.47 -23.15 7.41
N LYS A 509 -14.17 -22.91 8.70
CA LYS A 509 -12.91 -22.34 9.16
C LYS A 509 -12.00 -23.45 9.67
N SER A 510 -12.27 -24.00 10.85
CA SER A 510 -11.40 -24.96 11.55
C SER A 510 -10.93 -26.15 10.69
N LYS A 511 -11.81 -26.75 9.87
CA LYS A 511 -11.43 -27.92 9.04
C LYS A 511 -11.06 -27.62 7.61
N PHE A 512 -11.02 -26.36 7.25
CA PHE A 512 -10.53 -25.95 5.94
C PHE A 512 -9.25 -25.16 6.09
N ASP A 513 -9.29 -24.04 6.78
CA ASP A 513 -8.15 -23.15 7.01
C ASP A 513 -7.04 -23.86 7.79
N ASN A 514 -7.32 -24.21 9.06
CA ASN A 514 -6.31 -24.75 9.96
C ASN A 514 -5.76 -26.08 9.43
N LEU A 515 -6.56 -26.84 8.67
CA LEU A 515 -6.17 -28.13 8.10
C LEU A 515 -5.50 -27.99 6.72
N TYR A 516 -6.26 -27.58 5.71
CA TYR A 516 -5.79 -27.54 4.32
C TYR A 516 -4.92 -26.32 4.01
N GLY A 517 -5.17 -25.18 4.67
CA GLY A 517 -4.31 -24.00 4.56
C GLY A 517 -2.90 -24.28 5.10
N CYS A 518 -2.79 -24.92 6.27
CA CYS A 518 -1.49 -25.35 6.80
C CYS A 518 -0.86 -26.45 5.96
N ARG A 519 -1.66 -27.36 5.38
CA ARG A 519 -1.16 -28.42 4.48
C ARG A 519 -0.43 -27.85 3.26
N GLU A 520 -0.91 -26.76 2.70
CA GLU A 520 -0.25 -26.09 1.57
C GLU A 520 0.93 -25.22 2.05
N SER A 521 0.64 -24.32 2.98
CA SER A 521 1.54 -23.20 3.30
C SER A 521 2.74 -23.56 4.18
N LEU A 522 2.69 -24.65 4.96
CA LEU A 522 3.85 -25.13 5.72
C LEU A 522 5.01 -25.47 4.78
N ILE A 523 4.71 -26.27 3.74
CA ILE A 523 5.73 -26.73 2.80
C ILE A 523 6.29 -25.54 2.03
N ASP A 524 5.42 -24.62 1.61
CA ASP A 524 5.85 -23.39 0.94
C ASP A 524 6.81 -22.57 1.82
N GLY A 525 6.47 -22.36 3.09
CA GLY A 525 7.33 -21.67 4.06
C GLY A 525 8.71 -22.32 4.22
N ILE A 526 8.75 -23.64 4.43
CA ILE A 526 10.01 -24.39 4.56
C ILE A 526 10.83 -24.33 3.26
N LYS A 527 10.17 -24.47 2.10
CA LYS A 527 10.82 -24.49 0.80
C LYS A 527 11.40 -23.14 0.44
N ARG A 528 10.64 -22.06 0.52
CA ARG A 528 11.16 -20.70 0.27
C ARG A 528 12.26 -20.32 1.25
N ALA A 529 12.20 -20.79 2.50
CA ALA A 529 13.23 -20.52 3.48
C ALA A 529 14.55 -21.27 3.18
N THR A 530 14.49 -22.56 2.84
CA THR A 530 15.67 -23.45 2.94
C THR A 530 16.01 -24.22 1.67
N ASP A 531 15.11 -24.29 0.69
CA ASP A 531 15.21 -25.14 -0.51
C ASP A 531 15.47 -26.63 -0.21
N VAL A 532 15.33 -27.06 1.05
CA VAL A 532 15.73 -28.38 1.48
C VAL A 532 14.86 -29.46 0.83
N MET A 533 15.45 -30.57 0.40
CA MET A 533 14.67 -31.74 -0.02
C MET A 533 13.97 -32.37 1.18
N ILE A 534 12.63 -32.38 1.20
CA ILE A 534 11.85 -32.94 2.32
C ILE A 534 11.80 -34.48 2.23
N ALA A 535 11.75 -35.02 1.01
CA ALA A 535 11.73 -36.45 0.77
C ALA A 535 12.93 -37.17 1.41
N GLY A 536 12.65 -38.28 2.10
CA GLY A 536 13.64 -39.10 2.79
C GLY A 536 14.07 -38.57 4.16
N LYS A 537 13.63 -37.38 4.57
CA LYS A 537 13.92 -36.83 5.91
C LYS A 537 12.96 -37.37 6.97
N VAL A 538 13.40 -37.32 8.22
CA VAL A 538 12.53 -37.47 9.38
C VAL A 538 12.02 -36.09 9.78
N ALA A 539 10.70 -35.89 9.70
CA ALA A 539 10.05 -34.67 10.13
C ALA A 539 9.25 -34.94 11.40
N VAL A 540 9.28 -34.02 12.36
CA VAL A 540 8.61 -34.11 13.65
C VAL A 540 7.54 -33.02 13.68
N VAL A 541 6.30 -33.43 13.91
CA VAL A 541 5.16 -32.53 14.08
C VAL A 541 4.72 -32.62 15.54
N ALA A 542 4.86 -31.52 16.27
CA ALA A 542 4.44 -31.45 17.66
C ALA A 542 3.02 -30.89 17.74
N GLY A 543 2.09 -31.70 18.24
CA GLY A 543 0.65 -31.46 18.18
C GLY A 543 0.03 -32.13 16.96
N TYR A 544 -1.18 -32.66 17.13
CA TYR A 544 -1.96 -33.32 16.09
C TYR A 544 -3.43 -32.90 16.13
N GLY A 545 -3.67 -31.63 16.49
CA GLY A 545 -4.92 -30.93 16.20
C GLY A 545 -5.10 -30.68 14.70
N ASP A 546 -5.92 -29.70 14.32
CA ASP A 546 -6.19 -29.45 12.89
C ASP A 546 -4.97 -28.98 12.11
N VAL A 547 -4.20 -28.06 12.69
CA VAL A 547 -2.91 -27.60 12.16
C VAL A 547 -1.93 -28.77 12.03
N GLY A 548 -1.75 -29.54 13.11
CA GLY A 548 -0.85 -30.70 13.14
C GLY A 548 -1.20 -31.77 12.10
N LYS A 549 -2.50 -32.07 11.92
CA LYS A 549 -2.98 -32.98 10.87
C LYS A 549 -2.59 -32.49 9.48
N GLY A 550 -2.83 -31.22 9.18
CA GLY A 550 -2.48 -30.62 7.88
C GLY A 550 -0.97 -30.66 7.62
N CYS A 551 -0.18 -30.30 8.63
CA CYS A 551 1.28 -30.30 8.59
C CYS A 551 1.85 -31.70 8.35
N ALA A 552 1.36 -32.70 9.09
CA ALA A 552 1.79 -34.09 8.95
C ALA A 552 1.48 -34.64 7.57
N ASP A 553 0.27 -34.40 7.06
CA ASP A 553 -0.15 -34.83 5.72
C ASP A 553 0.72 -34.20 4.62
N ALA A 554 1.06 -32.91 4.75
CA ALA A 554 1.90 -32.22 3.80
C ALA A 554 3.32 -32.78 3.74
N LEU A 555 3.94 -32.97 4.92
CA LEU A 555 5.30 -33.50 5.03
C LEU A 555 5.38 -34.94 4.50
N ARG A 556 4.39 -35.78 4.84
CA ARG A 556 4.30 -37.15 4.31
C ARG A 556 4.10 -37.16 2.80
N SER A 557 3.24 -36.30 2.27
CA SER A 557 3.00 -36.17 0.82
C SER A 557 4.26 -35.75 0.05
N MET A 558 5.17 -35.02 0.71
CA MET A 558 6.49 -34.66 0.18
C MET A 558 7.57 -35.73 0.42
N GLY A 559 7.18 -36.92 0.90
CA GLY A 559 8.06 -38.08 1.08
C GLY A 559 8.86 -38.10 2.39
N ALA A 560 8.52 -37.27 3.39
CA ALA A 560 9.12 -37.36 4.72
C ALA A 560 8.54 -38.54 5.52
N ARG A 561 9.36 -39.12 6.38
CA ARG A 561 8.88 -39.97 7.49
C ARG A 561 8.47 -39.06 8.64
N VAL A 562 7.18 -38.99 8.92
CA VAL A 562 6.63 -38.08 9.93
C VAL A 562 6.49 -38.78 11.28
N LEU A 563 7.04 -38.16 12.32
CA LEU A 563 6.85 -38.49 13.72
C LEU A 563 5.91 -37.45 14.34
N VAL A 564 5.00 -37.89 15.20
CA VAL A 564 4.03 -37.02 15.87
C VAL A 564 4.27 -37.07 17.38
N THR A 565 4.23 -35.93 18.04
CA THR A 565 4.18 -35.86 19.51
C THR A 565 2.82 -35.30 19.94
N GLU A 566 2.15 -35.95 20.89
CA GLU A 566 0.83 -35.52 21.36
C GLU A 566 0.64 -35.78 22.85
N ILE A 567 -0.15 -34.93 23.48
CA ILE A 567 -0.64 -35.07 24.85
C ILE A 567 -2.08 -35.58 24.89
N ASP A 568 -2.87 -35.31 23.84
CA ASP A 568 -4.25 -35.77 23.75
C ASP A 568 -4.30 -37.20 23.20
N PRO A 569 -4.86 -38.18 23.94
CA PRO A 569 -4.87 -39.57 23.52
C PRO A 569 -5.77 -39.83 22.30
N ILE A 570 -6.80 -39.02 22.06
CA ILE A 570 -7.68 -39.12 20.89
C ILE A 570 -6.90 -38.69 19.65
N ASN A 571 -6.22 -37.54 19.70
CA ASN A 571 -5.39 -37.06 18.59
C ASN A 571 -4.19 -37.99 18.34
N ALA A 572 -3.54 -38.48 19.40
CA ALA A 572 -2.46 -39.48 19.28
C ALA A 572 -2.96 -40.76 18.61
N LEU A 573 -4.13 -41.27 19.01
CA LEU A 573 -4.72 -42.46 18.39
C LEU A 573 -5.06 -42.19 16.91
N GLN A 574 -5.60 -41.02 16.57
CA GLN A 574 -5.83 -40.61 15.18
C GLN A 574 -4.54 -40.62 14.35
N ALA A 575 -3.45 -40.07 14.88
CA ALA A 575 -2.15 -40.09 14.20
C ALA A 575 -1.67 -41.53 13.97
N ALA A 576 -1.73 -42.36 15.02
CA ALA A 576 -1.29 -43.75 14.96
C ALA A 576 -2.08 -44.57 13.92
N VAL A 577 -3.41 -44.44 13.89
CA VAL A 577 -4.25 -45.18 12.91
C VAL A 577 -4.12 -44.66 11.49
N GLN A 578 -3.68 -43.41 11.28
CA GLN A 578 -3.28 -42.90 9.96
C GLN A 578 -1.89 -43.39 9.52
N GLY A 579 -1.17 -44.09 10.39
CA GLY A 579 0.15 -44.67 10.11
C GLY A 579 1.32 -43.75 10.44
N TYR A 580 1.10 -42.70 11.24
CA TYR A 580 2.18 -41.89 11.81
C TYR A 580 2.73 -42.56 13.07
N GLN A 581 4.05 -42.52 13.27
CA GLN A 581 4.63 -42.99 14.51
C GLN A 581 4.47 -41.90 15.59
N VAL A 582 3.77 -42.23 16.67
CA VAL A 582 3.61 -41.34 17.83
C VAL A 582 4.74 -41.59 18.82
N VAL A 583 5.47 -40.55 19.19
CA VAL A 583 6.65 -40.60 20.08
C VAL A 583 6.66 -39.39 21.01
N THR A 584 7.55 -39.42 22.02
CA THR A 584 7.84 -38.21 22.82
C THR A 584 8.81 -37.29 22.08
N MET A 585 8.91 -36.03 22.52
CA MET A 585 9.88 -35.10 21.94
C MET A 585 11.32 -35.53 22.23
N GLU A 586 11.57 -36.14 23.38
CA GLU A 586 12.87 -36.72 23.77
C GLU A 586 13.33 -37.83 22.81
N GLU A 587 12.40 -38.66 22.34
CA GLU A 587 12.69 -39.69 21.33
C GLU A 587 12.81 -39.11 19.92
N ALA A 588 12.08 -38.03 19.61
CA ALA A 588 12.07 -37.42 18.29
C ALA A 588 13.30 -36.53 18.02
N ALA A 589 13.74 -35.75 19.00
CA ALA A 589 14.83 -34.78 18.88
C ALA A 589 16.15 -35.32 18.28
N PRO A 590 16.68 -36.51 18.68
CA PRO A 590 17.94 -37.01 18.13
C PRO A 590 17.86 -37.55 16.69
N GLN A 591 16.65 -37.80 16.18
CA GLN A 591 16.43 -38.37 14.84
C GLN A 591 15.83 -37.38 13.83
N GLY A 592 15.09 -36.37 14.30
CA GLY A 592 14.43 -35.37 13.47
C GLY A 592 15.42 -34.48 12.72
N GLN A 593 14.99 -34.04 11.54
CA GLN A 593 15.71 -33.07 10.70
C GLN A 593 14.87 -31.84 10.38
N ILE A 594 13.54 -31.94 10.54
CA ILE A 594 12.58 -30.85 10.41
C ILE A 594 11.66 -30.95 11.62
N PHE A 595 11.49 -29.88 12.38
CA PHE A 595 10.64 -29.80 13.55
C PHE A 595 9.62 -28.69 13.34
N VAL A 596 8.33 -29.04 13.46
CA VAL A 596 7.19 -28.14 13.27
C VAL A 596 6.33 -28.17 14.53
N THR A 597 6.21 -27.05 15.22
CA THR A 597 5.32 -26.91 16.39
C THR A 597 3.95 -26.37 15.95
N THR A 598 2.89 -27.02 16.43
CA THR A 598 1.48 -26.80 15.99
C THR A 598 0.50 -26.79 17.16
N THR A 599 0.98 -26.48 18.38
CA THR A 599 0.25 -26.82 19.61
C THR A 599 -0.60 -25.68 20.16
N GLY A 600 -0.25 -24.42 19.87
CA GLY A 600 -0.79 -23.27 20.60
C GLY A 600 -0.36 -23.23 22.08
N CYS A 601 0.62 -24.05 22.45
CA CYS A 601 1.16 -24.17 23.81
C CYS A 601 2.59 -23.62 23.88
N ARG A 602 3.19 -23.60 25.07
CA ARG A 602 4.54 -23.07 25.30
C ARG A 602 5.54 -24.17 25.62
N ASP A 603 6.82 -23.89 25.42
CA ASP A 603 7.95 -24.71 25.87
C ASP A 603 7.94 -26.14 25.28
N ILE A 604 7.55 -26.30 24.02
CA ILE A 604 7.51 -27.58 23.29
C ILE A 604 8.92 -28.01 22.88
N LEU A 605 9.71 -27.07 22.35
CA LEU A 605 11.11 -27.26 22.02
C LEU A 605 12.00 -26.40 22.94
N VAL A 606 12.75 -27.05 23.81
CA VAL A 606 13.55 -26.42 24.88
C VAL A 606 15.02 -26.87 24.79
N GLY A 607 15.89 -26.28 25.62
CA GLY A 607 17.35 -26.52 25.63
C GLY A 607 17.78 -27.98 25.47
N LYS A 608 17.23 -28.89 26.29
CA LYS A 608 17.55 -30.33 26.24
C LYS A 608 17.27 -30.98 24.87
N HIS A 609 16.34 -30.45 24.08
CA HIS A 609 16.03 -30.95 22.74
C HIS A 609 17.07 -30.42 21.73
N PHE A 610 17.40 -29.13 21.80
CA PHE A 610 18.37 -28.50 20.90
C PHE A 610 19.77 -29.12 21.00
N GLU A 611 20.18 -29.55 22.20
CA GLU A 611 21.49 -30.16 22.45
C GLU A 611 21.69 -31.50 21.75
N VAL A 612 20.60 -32.23 21.48
CA VAL A 612 20.64 -33.56 20.85
C VAL A 612 20.21 -33.54 19.38
N MET A 613 19.77 -32.40 18.86
CA MET A 613 19.39 -32.25 17.46
C MET A 613 20.58 -32.47 16.52
N ARG A 614 20.27 -33.03 15.35
CA ARG A 614 21.24 -33.22 14.26
C ARG A 614 21.74 -31.88 13.73
N ASN A 615 22.97 -31.86 13.21
CA ASN A 615 23.49 -30.67 12.55
C ASN A 615 22.58 -30.24 11.39
N ASP A 616 22.27 -28.95 11.34
CA ASP A 616 21.36 -28.31 10.40
C ASP A 616 19.91 -28.83 10.46
N ALA A 617 19.46 -29.22 11.66
CA ALA A 617 18.04 -29.43 11.92
C ALA A 617 17.26 -28.12 11.70
N ILE A 618 16.18 -28.19 10.94
CA ILE A 618 15.26 -27.06 10.72
C ILE A 618 14.21 -27.06 11.83
N VAL A 619 14.02 -25.91 12.46
CA VAL A 619 13.08 -25.70 13.55
C VAL A 619 12.17 -24.54 13.18
N CYS A 620 10.87 -24.76 13.17
CA CYS A 620 9.88 -23.74 12.85
C CYS A 620 8.57 -23.92 13.62
N ASN A 621 7.86 -22.83 13.79
CA ASN A 621 6.54 -22.79 14.41
C ASN A 621 5.49 -22.40 13.38
N ILE A 622 4.35 -23.06 13.38
CA ILE A 622 3.17 -22.65 12.60
C ILE A 622 1.92 -22.56 13.49
N GLY A 623 2.07 -22.79 14.81
CA GLY A 623 1.00 -22.68 15.79
C GLY A 623 0.80 -21.24 16.24
N HIS A 624 1.37 -20.84 17.37
CA HIS A 624 1.11 -19.52 17.93
C HIS A 624 2.33 -18.84 18.57
N PHE A 625 2.35 -17.49 18.50
CA PHE A 625 3.41 -16.61 19.04
C PHE A 625 4.84 -17.09 18.72
N ASP A 626 5.80 -16.80 19.58
CA ASP A 626 7.20 -17.21 19.53
C ASP A 626 7.63 -18.05 20.75
N ILE A 627 6.67 -18.67 21.45
CA ILE A 627 6.88 -19.35 22.73
C ILE A 627 6.73 -20.89 22.67
N GLU A 628 6.29 -21.47 21.54
CA GLU A 628 6.34 -22.94 21.38
C GLU A 628 7.80 -23.42 21.36
N ILE A 629 8.70 -22.59 20.85
CA ILE A 629 10.14 -22.81 20.73
C ILE A 629 10.81 -21.86 21.73
N ASP A 630 11.72 -22.37 22.55
CA ASP A 630 12.52 -21.54 23.47
C ASP A 630 13.64 -20.81 22.72
N VAL A 631 13.24 -19.81 21.92
CA VAL A 631 14.14 -18.97 21.11
C VAL A 631 15.07 -18.14 22.01
N ALA A 632 14.59 -17.74 23.19
CA ALA A 632 15.40 -17.02 24.17
C ALA A 632 16.59 -17.86 24.63
N TRP A 633 16.36 -19.13 24.97
CA TRP A 633 17.44 -20.05 25.30
C TRP A 633 18.38 -20.28 24.12
N LEU A 634 17.86 -20.44 22.91
CA LEU A 634 18.68 -20.65 21.71
C LEU A 634 19.63 -19.46 21.47
N LYS A 635 19.10 -18.23 21.54
CA LYS A 635 19.89 -16.99 21.43
C LYS A 635 20.96 -16.90 22.53
N ALA A 636 20.61 -17.23 23.77
CA ALA A 636 21.51 -17.14 24.93
C ALA A 636 22.62 -18.22 24.96
N ASN A 637 22.39 -19.41 24.40
CA ASN A 637 23.31 -20.55 24.51
C ASN A 637 24.05 -20.89 23.21
N SER A 638 23.71 -20.25 22.09
CA SER A 638 24.47 -20.37 20.84
C SER A 638 25.83 -19.65 20.93
N LYS A 639 26.85 -20.21 20.27
CA LYS A 639 28.18 -19.58 20.12
C LYS A 639 28.15 -18.39 19.17
N SER A 640 27.32 -18.48 18.12
CA SER A 640 27.13 -17.44 17.12
C SER A 640 25.85 -17.70 16.33
N VAL A 641 25.24 -16.64 15.81
CA VAL A 641 24.14 -16.71 14.85
C VAL A 641 24.58 -16.14 13.51
N GLN A 642 24.24 -16.85 12.43
CA GLN A 642 24.40 -16.38 11.06
C GLN A 642 23.02 -16.18 10.45
N ASN A 643 22.65 -14.94 10.16
CA ASN A 643 21.48 -14.67 9.32
C ASN A 643 21.82 -15.03 7.87
N ILE A 644 21.15 -16.04 7.31
CA ILE A 644 21.36 -16.50 5.93
C ILE A 644 20.66 -15.56 4.96
N LYS A 645 19.43 -15.20 5.32
CA LYS A 645 18.56 -14.23 4.66
C LYS A 645 17.46 -13.82 5.67
N PRO A 646 16.63 -12.80 5.38
CA PRO A 646 15.52 -12.44 6.26
C PRO A 646 14.70 -13.68 6.66
N GLN A 647 14.42 -13.81 7.96
CA GLN A 647 13.67 -14.91 8.58
C GLN A 647 14.34 -16.30 8.52
N VAL A 648 15.63 -16.40 8.19
CA VAL A 648 16.38 -17.67 8.20
C VAL A 648 17.69 -17.50 8.96
N ASP A 649 17.72 -18.01 10.19
CA ASP A 649 18.85 -17.86 11.11
C ASP A 649 19.47 -19.20 11.45
N ARG A 650 20.79 -19.30 11.29
CA ARG A 650 21.57 -20.50 11.56
C ARG A 650 22.41 -20.31 12.83
N TYR A 651 22.03 -20.99 13.90
CA TYR A 651 22.65 -20.93 15.22
C TYR A 651 23.71 -22.02 15.37
N LEU A 652 24.95 -21.65 15.69
CA LEU A 652 26.01 -22.59 16.03
C LEU A 652 25.94 -22.94 17.52
N MET A 653 25.73 -24.21 17.85
CA MET A 653 25.59 -24.70 19.22
C MET A 653 26.94 -25.07 19.85
N PRO A 654 27.04 -25.17 21.21
CA PRO A 654 28.28 -25.53 21.89
C PRO A 654 28.89 -26.86 21.45
N ASN A 655 28.04 -27.85 21.13
CA ASN A 655 28.42 -29.18 20.64
C ASN A 655 28.98 -29.18 19.19
N GLY A 656 28.94 -28.04 18.48
CA GLY A 656 29.42 -27.90 17.10
C GLY A 656 28.34 -28.11 16.02
N ASN A 657 27.15 -28.58 16.38
CA ASN A 657 26.02 -28.69 15.47
C ASN A 657 25.37 -27.32 15.26
N HIS A 658 24.67 -27.17 14.14
CA HIS A 658 23.86 -25.99 13.84
C HIS A 658 22.36 -26.29 13.93
N ILE A 659 21.58 -25.28 14.27
CA ILE A 659 20.12 -25.28 14.20
C ILE A 659 19.69 -24.16 13.25
N ILE A 660 18.80 -24.46 12.31
CA ILE A 660 18.21 -23.47 11.40
C ILE A 660 16.83 -23.11 11.94
N LEU A 661 16.71 -21.91 12.50
CA LEU A 661 15.45 -21.36 12.99
C LEU A 661 14.79 -20.53 11.89
N LEU A 662 13.49 -20.79 11.65
CA LEU A 662 12.70 -20.03 10.68
C LEU A 662 11.81 -18.99 11.37
N ALA A 663 11.72 -17.80 10.77
CA ALA A 663 10.90 -16.67 11.20
C ALA A 663 11.06 -16.31 12.69
N GLU A 664 12.27 -16.45 13.24
CA GLU A 664 12.55 -16.25 14.67
C GLU A 664 11.62 -17.03 15.61
N GLY A 665 11.12 -18.19 15.18
CA GLY A 665 10.19 -19.02 15.96
C GLY A 665 8.73 -18.56 15.89
N ARG A 666 8.40 -17.57 15.05
CA ARG A 666 7.03 -17.17 14.73
C ARG A 666 6.47 -17.98 13.56
N LEU A 667 5.22 -17.67 13.19
CA LEU A 667 4.46 -18.34 12.12
C LEU A 667 5.24 -18.44 10.81
N VAL A 668 5.74 -19.64 10.50
CA VAL A 668 6.65 -19.91 9.39
C VAL A 668 6.00 -19.75 8.02
N ASN A 669 4.74 -20.14 7.88
CA ASN A 669 3.99 -20.06 6.63
C ASN A 669 3.79 -18.61 6.17
N LEU A 670 3.55 -17.69 7.10
CA LEU A 670 3.39 -16.25 6.84
C LEU A 670 4.74 -15.51 6.85
N GLY A 671 5.63 -15.86 7.77
CA GLY A 671 6.93 -15.24 7.92
C GLY A 671 7.86 -15.53 6.73
N CYS A 672 7.94 -16.80 6.31
CA CYS A 672 8.84 -17.26 5.26
C CYS A 672 8.19 -17.42 3.88
N ALA A 673 6.86 -17.34 3.79
CA ALA A 673 6.11 -17.37 2.53
C ALA A 673 4.96 -16.36 2.54
N THR A 674 3.77 -16.76 2.14
CA THR A 674 2.61 -15.88 1.94
C THR A 674 1.38 -16.29 2.76
N GLY A 675 1.52 -17.24 3.69
CA GLY A 675 0.40 -17.80 4.45
C GLY A 675 -0.50 -18.68 3.59
N HIS A 676 -1.77 -18.76 3.96
CA HIS A 676 -2.76 -19.61 3.31
C HIS A 676 -3.22 -19.03 1.96
N SER A 677 -3.59 -19.90 1.02
CA SER A 677 -4.06 -19.52 -0.30
C SER A 677 -5.42 -18.83 -0.25
N SER A 678 -5.72 -18.03 -1.28
CA SER A 678 -6.94 -17.20 -1.32
C SER A 678 -8.23 -18.02 -1.21
N PHE A 679 -8.29 -19.19 -1.86
CA PHE A 679 -9.47 -20.04 -1.82
C PHE A 679 -9.86 -20.49 -0.41
N VAL A 680 -8.90 -20.98 0.39
CA VAL A 680 -9.21 -21.42 1.75
C VAL A 680 -9.49 -20.24 2.68
N MET A 681 -8.79 -19.11 2.48
CA MET A 681 -9.07 -17.88 3.24
C MET A 681 -10.42 -17.27 2.88
N SER A 682 -10.96 -17.52 1.68
CA SER A 682 -12.33 -17.15 1.34
C SER A 682 -13.35 -17.85 2.24
N CYS A 683 -13.11 -19.09 2.65
CA CYS A 683 -13.98 -19.78 3.61
C CYS A 683 -13.96 -19.07 4.97
N SER A 684 -12.77 -18.82 5.52
CA SER A 684 -12.60 -18.14 6.81
C SER A 684 -13.16 -16.72 6.80
N PHE A 685 -12.81 -15.94 5.78
CA PHE A 685 -13.19 -14.54 5.71
C PHE A 685 -14.65 -14.34 5.33
N SER A 686 -15.28 -15.30 4.66
CA SER A 686 -16.74 -15.33 4.53
C SER A 686 -17.40 -15.41 5.91
N ASN A 687 -16.89 -16.27 6.80
CA ASN A 687 -17.37 -16.32 8.19
C ASN A 687 -17.08 -15.03 8.94
N GLN A 688 -15.92 -14.39 8.75
CA GLN A 688 -15.64 -13.08 9.35
C GLN A 688 -16.66 -12.01 8.94
N VAL A 689 -16.96 -11.89 7.63
CA VAL A 689 -17.96 -10.92 7.16
C VAL A 689 -19.34 -11.22 7.74
N LEU A 690 -19.75 -12.49 7.76
CA LEU A 690 -21.02 -12.90 8.35
C LEU A 690 -21.06 -12.64 9.86
N ALA A 691 -19.96 -12.85 10.59
CA ALA A 691 -19.86 -12.54 12.01
C ALA A 691 -19.97 -11.02 12.28
N GLN A 692 -19.31 -10.20 11.46
CA GLN A 692 -19.41 -8.73 11.56
C GLN A 692 -20.84 -8.25 11.30
N ILE A 693 -21.53 -8.81 10.29
CA ILE A 693 -22.95 -8.53 10.04
C ILE A 693 -23.80 -8.99 11.23
N ALA A 694 -23.59 -10.21 11.74
CA ALA A 694 -24.36 -10.78 12.84
C ALA A 694 -24.23 -9.96 14.14
N LEU A 695 -23.06 -9.40 14.42
CA LEU A 695 -22.83 -8.52 15.57
C LEU A 695 -23.50 -7.15 15.36
N TYR A 696 -23.25 -6.52 14.22
CA TYR A 696 -23.73 -5.17 13.94
C TYR A 696 -25.25 -5.09 13.79
N LYS A 697 -25.86 -6.12 13.18
CA LYS A 697 -27.30 -6.21 12.92
C LYS A 697 -28.06 -7.00 13.98
N ALA A 698 -27.41 -7.35 15.09
CA ALA A 698 -28.04 -8.14 16.15
C ALA A 698 -29.37 -7.52 16.64
N GLU A 699 -29.48 -6.20 16.74
CA GLU A 699 -30.67 -5.49 17.23
C GLU A 699 -31.62 -5.00 16.10
N ASP A 700 -31.34 -5.33 14.84
CA ASP A 700 -32.14 -4.89 13.68
C ASP A 700 -33.21 -5.93 13.31
N GLU A 701 -34.43 -5.73 13.82
CA GLU A 701 -35.55 -6.66 13.61
C GLU A 701 -35.94 -6.83 12.14
N GLU A 702 -35.88 -5.77 11.34
CA GLU A 702 -36.22 -5.83 9.92
C GLU A 702 -35.17 -6.62 9.13
N PHE A 703 -33.89 -6.44 9.48
CA PHE A 703 -32.82 -7.27 8.94
C PHE A 703 -33.02 -8.75 9.32
N GLY A 704 -33.32 -9.05 10.59
CA GLY A 704 -33.55 -10.43 11.06
C GLY A 704 -34.74 -11.12 10.40
N LYS A 705 -35.83 -10.39 10.10
CA LYS A 705 -36.98 -10.94 9.35
C LYS A 705 -36.63 -11.22 7.89
N LYS A 706 -35.77 -10.39 7.29
CA LYS A 706 -35.34 -10.54 5.89
C LYS A 706 -34.32 -11.68 5.71
N TYR A 707 -33.39 -11.80 6.66
CA TYR A 707 -32.30 -12.78 6.64
C TYR A 707 -32.37 -13.70 7.85
N ILE A 708 -33.34 -14.61 7.79
CA ILE A 708 -33.65 -15.56 8.87
C ILE A 708 -32.46 -16.43 9.28
N GLU A 709 -31.48 -16.63 8.37
CA GLU A 709 -30.26 -17.39 8.62
C GLU A 709 -29.37 -16.79 9.71
N PHE A 710 -29.49 -15.49 10.02
CA PHE A 710 -28.78 -14.84 11.14
C PHE A 710 -29.46 -15.06 12.51
N GLY A 711 -30.63 -15.68 12.53
CA GLY A 711 -31.43 -15.94 13.73
C GLY A 711 -32.22 -14.73 14.23
N THR A 712 -32.81 -14.86 15.42
CA THR A 712 -33.70 -13.85 16.00
C THR A 712 -32.94 -12.58 16.42
N ALA A 713 -33.47 -11.42 16.04
CA ALA A 713 -32.96 -10.13 16.48
C ALA A 713 -33.08 -9.96 18.01
N GLY A 714 -32.03 -9.42 18.61
CA GLY A 714 -31.93 -9.10 20.03
C GLY A 714 -30.49 -8.79 20.43
N LYS A 715 -30.33 -7.92 21.42
CA LYS A 715 -29.02 -7.59 21.98
C LYS A 715 -28.36 -8.85 22.56
N LYS A 716 -27.21 -9.24 22.02
CA LYS A 716 -26.45 -10.39 22.52
C LYS A 716 -25.83 -10.04 23.89
N PRO A 717 -26.10 -10.82 24.96
CA PRO A 717 -25.40 -10.61 26.22
C PRO A 717 -23.91 -10.91 26.06
N VAL A 718 -23.09 -10.39 26.96
CA VAL A 718 -21.65 -10.68 26.97
C VAL A 718 -21.45 -12.19 27.10
N GLY A 719 -20.74 -12.75 26.12
CA GLY A 719 -20.55 -14.19 25.95
C GLY A 719 -19.78 -14.47 24.66
N VAL A 720 -19.38 -15.72 24.47
CA VAL A 720 -18.71 -16.21 23.26
C VAL A 720 -19.69 -17.11 22.51
N TYR A 721 -19.99 -16.76 21.27
CA TYR A 721 -20.97 -17.44 20.41
C TYR A 721 -20.30 -17.98 19.15
N VAL A 722 -20.97 -18.90 18.46
CA VAL A 722 -20.60 -19.36 17.11
C VAL A 722 -21.67 -18.94 16.12
N LEU A 723 -21.31 -18.89 14.83
CA LEU A 723 -22.30 -18.66 13.78
C LEU A 723 -23.30 -19.83 13.71
N PRO A 724 -24.59 -19.56 13.39
CA PRO A 724 -25.56 -20.61 13.09
C PRO A 724 -25.05 -21.55 11.98
N LYS A 725 -25.29 -22.85 12.15
CA LYS A 725 -24.84 -23.89 11.21
C LYS A 725 -25.28 -23.65 9.76
N ILE A 726 -26.47 -23.07 9.56
CA ILE A 726 -26.97 -22.75 8.22
C ILE A 726 -26.08 -21.72 7.49
N LEU A 727 -25.47 -20.77 8.22
CA LEU A 727 -24.51 -19.82 7.63
C LEU A 727 -23.18 -20.51 7.29
N ASP A 728 -22.74 -21.44 8.14
CA ASP A 728 -21.53 -22.25 7.91
C ASP A 728 -21.70 -23.15 6.65
N GLU A 729 -22.85 -23.81 6.51
CA GLU A 729 -23.23 -24.57 5.31
C GLU A 729 -23.36 -23.66 4.08
N GLN A 730 -23.89 -22.44 4.25
CA GLN A 730 -23.95 -21.45 3.18
C GLN A 730 -22.53 -21.07 2.73
N VAL A 731 -21.57 -20.86 3.64
CA VAL A 731 -20.17 -20.61 3.27
C VAL A 731 -19.66 -21.76 2.41
N ALA A 732 -19.82 -23.02 2.82
CA ALA A 732 -19.38 -24.16 2.01
C ALA A 732 -20.02 -24.16 0.61
N LEU A 733 -21.34 -23.95 0.54
CA LEU A 733 -22.10 -23.92 -0.71
C LEU A 733 -21.56 -22.89 -1.70
N LEU A 734 -21.17 -21.70 -1.23
CA LEU A 734 -20.63 -20.61 -2.06
C LEU A 734 -19.28 -20.95 -2.71
N HIS A 735 -18.58 -21.99 -2.26
CA HIS A 735 -17.28 -22.40 -2.78
C HIS A 735 -17.35 -23.61 -3.72
N LEU A 736 -18.45 -24.37 -3.71
CA LEU A 736 -18.54 -25.65 -4.44
C LEU A 736 -18.40 -25.50 -5.95
N GLU A 737 -19.00 -24.47 -6.54
CA GLU A 737 -18.96 -24.24 -7.99
C GLU A 737 -17.52 -24.03 -8.50
N HIS A 738 -16.71 -23.29 -7.73
CA HIS A 738 -15.32 -22.98 -8.08
C HIS A 738 -14.42 -24.22 -8.17
N VAL A 739 -14.75 -25.25 -7.39
CA VAL A 739 -14.05 -26.55 -7.41
C VAL A 739 -14.80 -27.63 -8.21
N ASN A 740 -15.78 -27.21 -9.02
CA ASN A 740 -16.60 -28.10 -9.86
C ASN A 740 -17.30 -29.23 -9.07
N ALA A 741 -17.68 -28.95 -7.83
CA ALA A 741 -18.44 -29.86 -6.98
C ALA A 741 -19.95 -29.65 -7.19
N LYS A 742 -20.66 -30.73 -7.51
CA LYS A 742 -22.13 -30.70 -7.73
C LYS A 742 -22.84 -31.34 -6.55
N LEU A 743 -23.68 -30.55 -5.87
CA LEU A 743 -24.43 -31.02 -4.70
C LEU A 743 -25.75 -31.68 -5.11
N SER A 744 -26.03 -32.86 -4.56
CA SER A 744 -27.34 -33.50 -4.69
C SER A 744 -28.38 -32.77 -3.84
N LYS A 745 -29.64 -32.73 -4.30
CA LYS A 745 -30.76 -32.17 -3.52
C LYS A 745 -31.58 -33.30 -2.92
N LEU A 746 -31.94 -33.16 -1.65
CA LEU A 746 -32.89 -34.08 -1.01
C LEU A 746 -34.25 -33.96 -1.70
N THR A 747 -34.85 -35.11 -2.01
CA THR A 747 -36.29 -35.17 -2.33
C THR A 747 -37.11 -34.93 -1.06
N PRO A 748 -38.38 -34.50 -1.16
CA PRO A 748 -39.24 -34.32 0.01
C PRO A 748 -39.33 -35.57 0.89
N VAL A 749 -39.38 -36.77 0.28
CA VAL A 749 -39.42 -38.06 0.99
C VAL A 749 -38.13 -38.32 1.77
N GLN A 750 -36.97 -37.97 1.22
CA GLN A 750 -35.69 -38.15 1.92
C GLN A 750 -35.55 -37.16 3.09
N ALA A 751 -35.98 -35.90 2.91
CA ALA A 751 -35.96 -34.89 3.93
C ALA A 751 -36.86 -35.28 5.13
N GLU A 752 -38.09 -35.74 4.84
CA GLU A 752 -39.00 -36.28 5.85
C GLU A 752 -38.40 -37.49 6.58
N TYR A 753 -37.83 -38.45 5.84
CA TYR A 753 -37.21 -39.65 6.42
C TYR A 753 -36.07 -39.32 7.40
N LEU A 754 -35.27 -38.31 7.08
CA LEU A 754 -34.15 -37.86 7.92
C LEU A 754 -34.59 -36.88 9.03
N GLY A 755 -35.81 -36.36 8.97
CA GLY A 755 -36.28 -35.30 9.86
C GLY A 755 -35.52 -33.98 9.67
N LEU A 756 -35.17 -33.64 8.42
CA LEU A 756 -34.39 -32.44 8.06
C LEU A 756 -35.20 -31.54 7.12
N ASP A 757 -34.90 -30.24 7.12
CA ASP A 757 -35.35 -29.35 6.06
C ASP A 757 -34.56 -29.62 4.77
N ILE A 758 -35.19 -29.47 3.59
CA ILE A 758 -34.54 -29.64 2.29
C ILE A 758 -33.40 -28.62 2.11
N ALA A 759 -33.52 -27.43 2.71
CA ALA A 759 -32.52 -26.36 2.67
C ALA A 759 -31.47 -26.47 3.79
N GLY A 760 -31.62 -27.42 4.72
CA GLY A 760 -30.76 -27.55 5.90
C GLY A 760 -31.26 -26.75 7.13
N PRO A 761 -30.54 -26.77 8.25
CA PRO A 761 -29.22 -27.38 8.42
C PRO A 761 -29.23 -28.92 8.31
N PHE A 762 -28.19 -29.50 7.73
CA PHE A 762 -28.13 -30.94 7.41
C PHE A 762 -27.57 -31.81 8.53
N LYS A 763 -27.07 -31.21 9.61
CA LYS A 763 -26.45 -31.88 10.74
C LYS A 763 -26.82 -31.19 12.06
N SER A 764 -26.80 -31.96 13.15
CA SER A 764 -26.99 -31.42 14.51
C SER A 764 -25.82 -30.56 14.94
N ASP A 765 -26.02 -29.68 15.92
CA ASP A 765 -24.96 -28.82 16.46
C ASP A 765 -23.78 -29.59 17.09
N ILE A 766 -24.03 -30.78 17.65
CA ILE A 766 -22.99 -31.64 18.25
C ILE A 766 -22.16 -32.44 17.24
N TYR A 767 -22.49 -32.33 15.94
CA TYR A 767 -21.79 -33.07 14.91
C TYR A 767 -20.43 -32.41 14.63
N ARG A 768 -19.37 -33.23 14.57
CA ARG A 768 -18.00 -32.77 14.40
C ARG A 768 -17.67 -32.75 12.90
N TYR A 769 -18.18 -31.76 12.17
CA TYR A 769 -18.16 -31.60 10.69
C TYR A 769 -19.36 -32.14 9.96
#